data_AF-A0A923RU38-F1
#
_entry.id   AF-A0A923RU38-F1
#
_cell.length_a   1.000
_cell.length_b   1.000
_cell.length_c   1.000
_cell.angle_alpha   90.00
_cell.angle_beta   90.00
_cell.angle_gamma   90.00
#
_symmetry.space_group_name_H-M   'P 1'
#
loop_
_entity.id
_entity.type
_entity.pdbx_description
1 polymer ?
#
loop_
_entity_poly.entity_id
_entity_poly.type
_entity_poly.pdbx_seq_one_letter_code
_entity_poly.pdbx_strand_id
1 'polypeptide(L)'
;MVYRSSPYQRNIIYMTERYADTPIANIGGLDCYRRKISYDMAADIFQKMVELHPVMRLRLQKDGTFYLKPYEKIKIPYYDMKECTEDEIIAMAEQWMKEIIPMYDHDLYDLRYIEGADRSYAFSKLHHVIGDGLTFVLMVKEEEQMQELLLAESEMKSREDFLSEVCAKAGRIEDNRYLKLLEDAFYMPQKLRERAKKWYLSCAEFDQVSWKLKEAGQSPEALRVSYLPDAAWMQKITGFVKENGLFYETLIYGAVYSYIFIQKREKTAAIGRVLANRTKKDMESYGLYANTLPLFISRRETETVKEFLKRIQNMLFEQQKYAGCDYEELADAMGFSEQMYDISISYRPKKLFPADMHNVGLELFNGCSEIPLRIFVDELDGQLHFTLQYQCSCYQREEIDAIYHRLYDLMEQLTRKEEVAELSAVTDQDEAFINKAVDSKRITYQRSVLEVIEEQMQDNRNKTAVCMAQDKITYEELETRMYQCAYYLRNSGVQAGEIVSVCLDRSLWLSAVLLGIWKAGASFLTINTAESDTRKDTLSAVSSYCITEADIRHMEAIDALEAKRFMQAEQRSVLSEDDAYLMYTSGTSGIPKAAIISQKSLAIRLMWMLETYGCGENVLQKTPYTFDVSIWEIFLPLFAGKTSYMLRPQAERFPDEIGTVITQGKIDMLHFVPTMLQVFLKEAADHHKIYPDVRTMICSGEALSAPLVDQAYEIFPECTVVNLYGPTECTIDVLHHVCKKHEKKIPIGKPVYNTRAYIVNAEHKLLPAGVEGEICITGDLVGKGYYQMQSEAFGSFMGERAYDTGDYGMLGFDGNIYYCGRKDTQHKIRGMRIDLSALEDVLLMHEKIQRAAATVRNNRIEVCCLSEKEIPNLRLWLKKRLPPQQIPAKIYFFSTFPYNKNGKLDETLLWEKAIEQNRMAKAIDVSAQTEREEFLREIIADKLGMASLSVTQSFFEAGLDSLLIFEIVTGLREHGFVISYEDFYRCRNIRELAAGNRGREELLCCLHKGSSDTKKLFLGIPYAGGTPWLYAPLCRQNAFLDYDCYALSLNSCPKKKIEAVARETVKQLLALQEYEEYVLFGYCVGSALAIEIAARLEKSGRKVKLCIAASQIAHGIQVNRCIRSGWDLCNNYMLRKILSAMQGKNEIVSEEMAEQFRVDVRRFLEYFSRKKSLKVQGQCTLLFAKKDPFTGSHKKCRTDWAAFLNKEPSHIRVYEIENGGHFFLRKNSDQAAELISQIIKA
;
A
#
# COMPACT_ATOMS: atom_id res chain seq x y z
N MET A 1 -35.33 -44.18 5.60
CA MET A 1 -34.52 -44.23 4.36
C MET A 1 -33.63 -43.00 4.35
N VAL A 2 -32.39 -43.12 3.88
CA VAL A 2 -31.35 -42.07 3.94
C VAL A 2 -30.89 -41.79 2.50
N TYR A 3 -30.75 -40.50 2.14
CA TYR A 3 -30.49 -40.06 0.75
C TYR A 3 -29.34 -39.07 0.69
N ARG A 4 -28.60 -39.01 -0.43
CA ARG A 4 -27.55 -38.00 -0.60
C ARG A 4 -28.13 -36.69 -1.12
N SER A 5 -27.57 -35.58 -0.66
CA SER A 5 -27.89 -34.24 -1.16
C SER A 5 -27.68 -34.12 -2.68
N SER A 6 -28.63 -33.49 -3.38
CA SER A 6 -28.49 -33.12 -4.79
C SER A 6 -27.36 -32.10 -5.01
N PRO A 7 -26.86 -31.91 -6.25
CA PRO A 7 -25.90 -30.86 -6.56
C PRO A 7 -26.29 -29.46 -6.06
N TYR A 8 -27.56 -29.08 -6.21
CA TYR A 8 -28.03 -27.75 -5.79
C TYR A 8 -28.12 -27.63 -4.27
N GLN A 9 -28.54 -28.72 -3.60
CA GLN A 9 -28.54 -28.76 -2.13
C GLN A 9 -27.12 -28.66 -1.58
N ARG A 10 -26.13 -29.30 -2.22
CA ARG A 10 -24.71 -29.15 -1.83
C ARG A 10 -24.24 -27.71 -1.92
N ASN A 11 -24.58 -26.98 -2.98
CA ASN A 11 -24.23 -25.56 -3.10
C ASN A 11 -24.80 -24.73 -1.94
N ILE A 12 -26.05 -24.98 -1.54
CA ILE A 12 -26.66 -24.30 -0.39
C ILE A 12 -25.98 -24.71 0.93
N ILE A 13 -25.65 -25.99 1.10
CA ILE A 13 -24.92 -26.50 2.27
C ILE A 13 -23.55 -25.81 2.36
N TYR A 14 -22.76 -25.80 1.29
CA TYR A 14 -21.45 -25.14 1.27
C TYR A 14 -21.54 -23.63 1.53
N MET A 15 -22.55 -22.95 0.98
CA MET A 15 -22.80 -21.54 1.30
C MET A 15 -23.11 -21.34 2.79
N THR A 16 -23.96 -22.19 3.36
CA THR A 16 -24.35 -22.13 4.79
C THR A 16 -23.15 -22.41 5.70
N GLU A 17 -22.30 -23.37 5.35
CA GLU A 17 -21.06 -23.69 6.07
C GLU A 17 -20.01 -22.57 5.95
N ARG A 18 -19.87 -21.99 4.75
CA ARG A 18 -18.93 -20.88 4.49
C ARG A 18 -19.27 -19.63 5.31
N TYR A 19 -20.56 -19.33 5.43
CA TYR A 19 -21.08 -18.21 6.23
C TYR A 19 -21.82 -18.74 7.44
N ALA A 20 -21.17 -19.65 8.18
CA ALA A 20 -21.68 -20.14 9.45
C ALA A 20 -22.05 -18.98 10.38
N ASP A 21 -23.06 -19.18 11.21
CA ASP A 21 -23.60 -18.16 12.13
C ASP A 21 -24.29 -16.97 11.44
N THR A 22 -24.72 -17.14 10.18
CA THR A 22 -25.54 -16.13 9.45
C THR A 22 -26.87 -16.71 8.94
N PRO A 23 -27.90 -15.88 8.72
CA PRO A 23 -29.18 -16.33 8.16
C PRO A 23 -29.16 -16.47 6.63
N ILE A 24 -27.99 -16.62 5.99
CA ILE A 24 -27.84 -16.54 4.52
C ILE A 24 -28.72 -17.54 3.75
N ALA A 25 -29.01 -18.69 4.36
CA ALA A 25 -29.86 -19.72 3.79
C ALA A 25 -31.34 -19.60 4.21
N ASN A 26 -31.76 -18.57 4.93
CA ASN A 26 -33.17 -18.39 5.23
C ASN A 26 -33.89 -17.80 4.01
N ILE A 27 -35.01 -18.41 3.61
CA ILE A 27 -35.98 -17.86 2.65
C ILE A 27 -37.39 -17.90 3.24
N GLY A 28 -38.30 -17.06 2.75
CA GLY A 28 -39.68 -17.04 3.23
C GLY A 28 -40.24 -15.63 3.34
N GLY A 29 -41.28 -15.48 4.16
CA GLY A 29 -41.96 -14.22 4.27
C GLY A 29 -43.21 -14.23 5.14
N LEU A 30 -44.04 -13.22 4.92
CA LEU A 30 -45.29 -13.00 5.63
C LEU A 30 -46.46 -13.14 4.64
N ASP A 31 -47.40 -14.01 4.95
CA ASP A 31 -48.70 -14.04 4.28
C ASP A 31 -49.71 -13.20 5.07
N CYS A 32 -50.24 -12.15 4.46
CA CYS A 32 -51.31 -11.34 5.02
C CYS A 32 -52.67 -11.87 4.56
N TYR A 33 -53.39 -12.51 5.48
CA TYR A 33 -54.71 -13.07 5.19
C TYR A 33 -55.73 -11.99 4.86
N ARG A 34 -56.46 -12.17 3.75
CA ARG A 34 -57.53 -11.26 3.33
C ARG A 34 -58.65 -11.13 4.37
N ARG A 35 -58.98 -12.24 5.04
CA ARG A 35 -59.97 -12.30 6.13
C ARG A 35 -59.26 -12.75 7.39
N LYS A 36 -59.59 -12.12 8.51
CA LYS A 36 -59.09 -12.54 9.82
C LYS A 36 -59.58 -13.96 10.12
N ILE A 37 -58.65 -14.88 10.37
CA ILE A 37 -58.94 -16.27 10.75
C ILE A 37 -58.51 -16.53 12.19
N SER A 38 -59.11 -17.51 12.84
CA SER A 38 -58.72 -17.89 14.21
C SER A 38 -57.38 -18.63 14.24
N TYR A 39 -56.73 -18.63 15.40
CA TYR A 39 -55.54 -19.44 15.64
C TYR A 39 -55.78 -20.93 15.33
N ASP A 40 -56.95 -21.47 15.69
CA ASP A 40 -57.26 -22.90 15.46
C ASP A 40 -57.31 -23.23 13.95
N MET A 41 -57.89 -22.34 13.14
CA MET A 41 -57.90 -22.50 11.68
C MET A 41 -56.48 -22.44 11.10
N ALA A 42 -55.70 -21.43 11.48
CA ALA A 42 -54.32 -21.29 11.02
C ALA A 42 -53.43 -22.48 11.45
N ALA A 43 -53.63 -22.97 12.68
CA ALA A 43 -52.93 -24.14 13.18
C ALA A 43 -53.30 -25.40 12.38
N ASP A 44 -54.56 -25.60 12.03
CA ASP A 44 -54.99 -26.73 11.18
C ASP A 44 -54.35 -26.65 9.77
N ILE A 45 -54.27 -25.46 9.18
CA ILE A 45 -53.59 -25.22 7.89
C ILE A 45 -52.11 -25.63 7.99
N PHE A 46 -51.36 -25.07 8.95
CA PHE A 46 -49.93 -25.37 9.09
C PHE A 46 -49.65 -26.85 9.39
N GLN A 47 -50.47 -27.50 10.22
CA GLN A 47 -50.36 -28.94 10.48
C GLN A 47 -50.48 -29.74 9.18
N LYS A 48 -51.46 -29.37 8.34
CA LYS A 48 -51.70 -30.06 7.07
C LYS A 48 -50.59 -29.82 6.06
N MET A 49 -50.05 -28.60 5.99
CA MET A 49 -48.89 -28.33 5.13
C MET A 49 -47.70 -29.23 5.49
N VAL A 50 -47.37 -29.38 6.78
CA VAL A 50 -46.26 -30.24 7.22
C VAL A 50 -46.55 -31.73 7.03
N GLU A 51 -47.82 -32.16 7.19
CA GLU A 51 -48.22 -33.55 6.97
C GLU A 51 -48.15 -33.93 5.49
N LEU A 52 -48.72 -33.09 4.62
CA LEU A 52 -48.91 -33.38 3.20
C LEU A 52 -47.63 -33.25 2.37
N HIS A 53 -46.68 -32.42 2.81
CA HIS A 53 -45.45 -32.13 2.06
C HIS A 53 -44.23 -32.78 2.74
N PRO A 54 -43.69 -33.89 2.20
CA PRO A 54 -42.55 -34.60 2.80
C PRO A 54 -41.32 -33.71 2.98
N VAL A 55 -41.14 -32.70 2.12
CA VAL A 55 -40.01 -31.77 2.19
C VAL A 55 -39.95 -30.99 3.51
N MET A 56 -41.11 -30.69 4.12
CA MET A 56 -41.19 -30.02 5.41
C MET A 56 -40.71 -30.92 6.55
N ARG A 57 -40.68 -32.24 6.34
CA ARG A 57 -40.22 -33.25 7.31
C ARG A 57 -38.81 -33.72 7.02
N LEU A 58 -38.11 -33.10 6.06
CA LEU A 58 -36.75 -33.46 5.68
C LEU A 58 -35.74 -32.88 6.67
N ARG A 59 -34.76 -33.70 7.08
CA ARG A 59 -33.66 -33.28 7.97
C ARG A 59 -32.32 -33.69 7.40
N LEU A 60 -31.31 -32.84 7.56
CA LEU A 60 -29.94 -33.08 7.07
C LEU A 60 -29.05 -33.61 8.19
N GLN A 61 -28.27 -34.65 7.92
CA GLN A 61 -27.24 -35.18 8.81
C GLN A 61 -25.88 -34.56 8.49
N LYS A 62 -24.96 -34.58 9.46
CA LYS A 62 -23.60 -34.05 9.30
C LYS A 62 -22.77 -34.72 8.21
N ASP A 63 -23.13 -35.93 7.79
CA ASP A 63 -22.48 -36.63 6.69
C ASP A 63 -23.01 -36.24 5.30
N GLY A 64 -23.89 -35.22 5.24
CA GLY A 64 -24.48 -34.70 4.00
C GLY A 64 -25.69 -35.50 3.52
N THR A 65 -26.22 -36.42 4.34
CA THR A 65 -27.39 -37.23 3.96
C THR A 65 -28.68 -36.72 4.58
N PHE A 66 -29.78 -36.83 3.83
CA PHE A 66 -31.11 -36.47 4.28
C PHE A 66 -31.90 -37.70 4.76
N TYR A 67 -32.71 -37.50 5.80
CA TYR A 67 -33.75 -38.46 6.21
C TYR A 67 -35.08 -37.75 6.40
N LEU A 68 -36.16 -38.53 6.24
CA LEU A 68 -37.52 -38.06 6.43
C LEU A 68 -37.99 -38.40 7.85
N LYS A 69 -38.34 -37.38 8.63
CA LYS A 69 -38.98 -37.56 9.93
C LYS A 69 -40.44 -38.00 9.73
N PRO A 70 -40.96 -38.99 10.49
CA PRO A 70 -42.39 -39.26 10.52
C PRO A 70 -43.18 -38.01 10.92
N TYR A 71 -44.40 -37.88 10.39
CA TYR A 71 -45.26 -36.77 10.80
C TYR A 71 -45.62 -36.87 12.28
N GLU A 72 -45.49 -35.75 12.98
CA GLU A 72 -45.90 -35.54 14.37
C GLU A 72 -46.60 -34.19 14.45
N LYS A 73 -47.57 -34.06 15.36
CA LYS A 73 -48.30 -32.81 15.57
C LYS A 73 -47.33 -31.70 16.01
N ILE A 74 -47.27 -30.60 15.27
CA ILE A 74 -46.36 -29.48 15.56
C ILE A 74 -46.99 -28.43 16.49
N LYS A 75 -46.16 -27.67 17.21
CA LYS A 75 -46.62 -26.51 18.00
C LYS A 75 -46.48 -25.25 17.16
N ILE A 76 -47.57 -24.50 16.98
CA ILE A 76 -47.57 -23.23 16.27
C ILE A 76 -47.46 -22.09 17.30
N PRO A 77 -46.39 -21.28 17.27
CA PRO A 77 -46.31 -20.06 18.07
C PRO A 77 -47.43 -19.07 17.69
N TYR A 78 -48.07 -18.49 18.71
CA TYR A 78 -49.09 -17.44 18.59
C TYR A 78 -48.51 -16.13 19.13
N TYR A 79 -48.66 -15.05 18.37
CA TYR A 79 -48.28 -13.70 18.77
C TYR A 79 -49.49 -12.76 18.71
N ASP A 80 -49.86 -12.17 19.85
CA ASP A 80 -50.90 -11.13 19.91
C ASP A 80 -50.26 -9.77 19.62
N MET A 81 -50.63 -9.19 18.49
CA MET A 81 -50.11 -7.92 17.97
C MET A 81 -51.26 -6.97 17.61
N LYS A 82 -52.41 -7.07 18.30
CA LYS A 82 -53.59 -6.23 18.05
C LYS A 82 -53.34 -4.73 18.26
N GLU A 83 -52.35 -4.38 19.06
CA GLU A 83 -51.96 -2.99 19.33
C GLU A 83 -50.86 -2.47 18.38
N CYS A 84 -50.30 -3.34 17.52
CA CYS A 84 -49.24 -2.98 16.58
C CYS A 84 -49.83 -2.61 15.21
N THR A 85 -49.13 -1.71 14.53
CA THR A 85 -49.34 -1.38 13.12
C THR A 85 -48.80 -2.49 12.21
N GLU A 86 -49.25 -2.53 10.95
CA GLU A 86 -48.78 -3.50 9.96
C GLU A 86 -47.26 -3.37 9.71
N ASP A 87 -46.74 -2.14 9.67
CA ASP A 87 -45.30 -1.88 9.50
C ASP A 87 -44.47 -2.43 10.67
N GLU A 88 -44.97 -2.32 11.92
CA GLU A 88 -44.31 -2.91 13.09
C GLU A 88 -44.31 -4.44 13.05
N ILE A 89 -45.40 -5.05 12.56
CA ILE A 89 -45.49 -6.51 12.37
C ILE A 89 -44.49 -6.97 11.30
N ILE A 90 -44.38 -6.25 10.19
CA ILE A 90 -43.41 -6.53 9.12
C ILE A 90 -41.98 -6.40 9.66
N ALA A 91 -41.66 -5.31 10.35
CA ALA A 91 -40.33 -5.09 10.92
C ALA A 91 -39.93 -6.20 11.92
N MET A 92 -40.86 -6.69 12.72
CA MET A 92 -40.63 -7.83 13.60
C MET A 92 -40.40 -9.12 12.82
N ALA A 93 -41.23 -9.40 11.80
CA ALA A 93 -41.07 -10.57 10.95
C ALA A 93 -39.72 -10.56 10.21
N GLU A 94 -39.21 -9.40 9.81
CA GLU A 94 -37.85 -9.25 9.26
C GLU A 94 -36.76 -9.60 10.29
N GLN A 95 -36.95 -9.29 11.58
CA GLN A 95 -36.02 -9.75 12.61
C GLN A 95 -36.05 -11.27 12.76
N TRP A 96 -37.23 -11.88 12.73
CA TRP A 96 -37.35 -13.35 12.73
C TRP A 96 -36.72 -13.98 11.49
N MET A 97 -36.76 -13.29 10.35
CA MET A 97 -36.10 -13.73 9.12
C MET A 97 -34.57 -13.81 9.27
N LYS A 98 -33.99 -13.01 10.17
CA LYS A 98 -32.55 -12.97 10.49
C LYS A 98 -32.15 -13.99 11.57
N GLU A 99 -33.10 -14.67 12.20
CA GLU A 99 -32.82 -15.76 13.15
C GLU A 99 -32.43 -17.04 12.40
N ILE A 100 -31.29 -17.62 12.74
CA ILE A 100 -30.70 -18.79 12.08
C ILE A 100 -31.55 -20.04 12.34
N ILE A 101 -31.83 -20.81 11.29
CA ILE A 101 -32.34 -22.19 11.40
C ILE A 101 -31.13 -23.12 11.51
N PRO A 102 -30.95 -23.88 12.62
CA PRO A 102 -29.89 -24.88 12.70
C PRO A 102 -30.03 -25.91 11.57
N MET A 103 -28.95 -26.15 10.84
CA MET A 103 -29.00 -26.94 9.60
C MET A 103 -29.06 -28.46 9.85
N TYR A 104 -28.35 -28.98 10.84
CA TYR A 104 -28.23 -30.44 11.03
C TYR A 104 -29.20 -30.97 12.08
N ASP A 105 -29.90 -32.06 11.76
CA ASP A 105 -30.81 -32.81 12.64
C ASP A 105 -31.96 -31.99 13.27
N HIS A 106 -32.26 -30.82 12.71
CA HIS A 106 -33.34 -29.91 13.13
C HIS A 106 -34.45 -29.83 12.07
N ASP A 107 -35.61 -29.31 12.48
CA ASP A 107 -36.66 -28.94 11.54
C ASP A 107 -36.17 -27.72 10.74
N LEU A 108 -36.27 -27.81 9.42
CA LEU A 108 -35.71 -26.83 8.49
C LEU A 108 -36.72 -25.72 8.13
N TYR A 109 -37.69 -25.49 8.99
CA TYR A 109 -38.75 -24.49 8.85
C TYR A 109 -39.11 -23.85 10.20
N ASP A 110 -39.75 -22.69 10.14
CA ASP A 110 -40.31 -21.95 11.27
C ASP A 110 -41.61 -21.28 10.81
N LEU A 111 -42.74 -21.72 11.38
CA LEU A 111 -44.09 -21.25 11.06
C LEU A 111 -44.67 -20.57 12.29
N ARG A 112 -45.19 -19.34 12.16
CA ARG A 112 -45.75 -18.56 13.28
C ARG A 112 -47.06 -17.90 12.86
N TYR A 113 -48.04 -17.89 13.76
CA TYR A 113 -49.29 -17.18 13.56
C TYR A 113 -49.26 -15.85 14.34
N ILE A 114 -49.72 -14.78 13.69
CA ILE A 114 -49.75 -13.43 14.25
C ILE A 114 -51.18 -12.90 14.17
N GLU A 115 -51.75 -12.52 15.31
CA GLU A 115 -53.05 -11.86 15.34
C GLU A 115 -52.87 -10.33 15.39
N GLY A 116 -53.20 -9.64 14.30
CA GLY A 116 -53.24 -8.18 14.25
C GLY A 116 -54.63 -7.62 14.61
N ALA A 117 -54.74 -6.28 14.56
CA ALA A 117 -55.98 -5.56 14.87
C ALA A 117 -57.14 -6.03 13.98
N ASP A 118 -57.01 -5.80 12.66
CA ASP A 118 -58.04 -6.05 11.66
C ASP A 118 -57.77 -7.28 10.78
N ARG A 119 -56.52 -7.76 10.78
CA ARG A 119 -56.06 -8.90 9.96
C ARG A 119 -55.24 -9.88 10.80
N SER A 120 -55.03 -11.06 10.25
CA SER A 120 -54.12 -12.08 10.79
C SER A 120 -53.05 -12.38 9.77
N TYR A 121 -51.88 -12.80 10.23
CA TYR A 121 -50.73 -13.06 9.38
C TYR A 121 -50.11 -14.43 9.67
N ALA A 122 -49.56 -15.04 8.64
CA ALA A 122 -48.74 -16.24 8.73
C ALA A 122 -47.30 -15.91 8.36
N PHE A 123 -46.39 -16.08 9.32
CA PHE A 123 -44.97 -16.01 9.04
C PHE A 123 -44.45 -17.41 8.73
N SER A 124 -43.80 -17.54 7.57
CA SER A 124 -43.28 -18.80 7.07
C SER A 124 -41.82 -18.61 6.66
N LYS A 125 -40.89 -19.25 7.38
CA LYS A 125 -39.45 -19.25 7.10
C LYS A 125 -38.96 -20.66 6.87
N LEU A 126 -38.17 -20.87 5.81
CA LEU A 126 -37.58 -22.15 5.43
C LEU A 126 -36.06 -22.00 5.30
N HIS A 127 -35.32 -23.07 5.58
CA HIS A 127 -33.95 -23.20 5.11
C HIS A 127 -33.95 -23.49 3.60
N HIS A 128 -33.16 -22.76 2.83
CA HIS A 128 -33.12 -22.79 1.36
C HIS A 128 -32.74 -24.18 0.79
N VAL A 129 -32.23 -25.07 1.64
CA VAL A 129 -31.92 -26.46 1.25
C VAL A 129 -33.17 -27.32 1.02
N ILE A 130 -34.32 -26.91 1.56
CA ILE A 130 -35.62 -27.59 1.41
C ILE A 130 -36.65 -26.81 0.60
N GLY A 131 -36.33 -25.60 0.16
CA GLY A 131 -37.27 -24.76 -0.60
C GLY A 131 -36.55 -23.74 -1.45
N ASP A 132 -37.24 -23.20 -2.45
CA ASP A 132 -36.81 -22.05 -3.25
C ASP A 132 -37.86 -20.94 -3.21
N GLY A 133 -37.62 -19.80 -3.86
CA GLY A 133 -38.57 -18.68 -3.86
C GLY A 133 -39.96 -19.05 -4.40
N LEU A 134 -40.06 -20.00 -5.34
CA LEU A 134 -41.36 -20.48 -5.82
C LEU A 134 -42.08 -21.32 -4.75
N THR A 135 -41.35 -22.02 -3.87
CA THR A 135 -41.94 -22.76 -2.75
C THR A 135 -42.74 -21.84 -1.83
N PHE A 136 -42.23 -20.64 -1.51
CA PHE A 136 -42.97 -19.67 -0.70
C PHE A 136 -44.25 -19.18 -1.41
N VAL A 137 -44.18 -18.88 -2.71
CA VAL A 137 -45.37 -18.51 -3.50
C VAL A 137 -46.43 -19.62 -3.50
N LEU A 138 -45.99 -20.89 -3.59
CA LEU A 138 -46.89 -22.04 -3.51
C LEU A 138 -47.49 -22.23 -2.11
N MET A 139 -46.72 -21.94 -1.06
CA MET A 139 -47.23 -21.94 0.31
C MET A 139 -48.35 -20.92 0.50
N VAL A 140 -48.14 -19.65 0.12
CA VAL A 140 -49.16 -18.60 0.19
C VAL A 140 -50.44 -19.01 -0.56
N LYS A 141 -50.29 -19.56 -1.78
CA LYS A 141 -51.42 -20.06 -2.58
C LYS A 141 -52.18 -21.17 -1.87
N GLU A 142 -51.47 -22.14 -1.29
CA GLU A 142 -52.09 -23.29 -0.64
C GLU A 142 -52.74 -22.91 0.70
N GLU A 143 -52.12 -22.00 1.45
CA GLU A 143 -52.70 -21.40 2.65
C GLU A 143 -54.03 -20.70 2.34
N GLU A 144 -54.09 -19.89 1.27
CA GLU A 144 -55.33 -19.25 0.84
C GLU A 144 -56.41 -20.27 0.44
N GLN A 145 -56.05 -21.30 -0.32
CA GLN A 145 -57.00 -22.35 -0.72
C GLN A 145 -57.56 -23.11 0.48
N MET A 146 -56.73 -23.46 1.46
CA MET A 146 -57.18 -24.12 2.68
C MET A 146 -58.03 -23.18 3.55
N GLN A 147 -57.68 -21.89 3.60
CA GLN A 147 -58.45 -20.86 4.28
C GLN A 147 -59.86 -20.73 3.69
N GLU A 148 -60.01 -20.62 2.36
CA GLU A 148 -61.31 -20.50 1.71
C GLU A 148 -62.20 -21.71 2.00
N LEU A 149 -61.62 -22.91 1.98
CA LEU A 149 -62.34 -24.15 2.31
C LEU A 149 -62.79 -24.20 3.77
N LEU A 150 -61.94 -23.79 4.72
CA LEU A 150 -62.29 -23.73 6.15
C LEU A 150 -63.37 -22.68 6.44
N LEU A 151 -63.32 -21.53 5.75
CA LEU A 151 -64.35 -20.49 5.89
C LEU A 151 -65.70 -20.90 5.27
N ALA A 152 -65.71 -21.88 4.36
CA ALA A 152 -66.91 -22.47 3.77
C ALA A 152 -67.51 -23.64 4.58
N GLU A 153 -66.97 -23.95 5.77
CA GLU A 153 -67.44 -25.05 6.65
C GLU A 153 -68.94 -25.00 6.99
N SER A 154 -69.63 -23.86 6.85
CA SER A 154 -71.09 -23.79 7.01
C SER A 154 -71.88 -24.55 5.92
N GLU A 155 -71.25 -24.97 4.81
CA GLU A 155 -71.89 -25.70 3.70
C GLU A 155 -71.32 -27.12 3.45
N MET A 156 -70.26 -27.54 4.16
CA MET A 156 -69.63 -28.87 4.00
C MET A 156 -70.07 -29.90 5.06
N LYS A 157 -70.22 -31.17 4.66
CA LYS A 157 -70.87 -32.23 5.47
C LYS A 157 -70.01 -32.86 6.58
N SER A 158 -68.69 -32.64 6.65
CA SER A 158 -67.83 -33.02 7.78
C SER A 158 -66.38 -32.50 7.64
N ARG A 159 -65.62 -32.47 8.74
CA ARG A 159 -64.15 -32.21 8.77
C ARG A 159 -63.34 -33.27 7.97
N GLU A 160 -63.89 -34.46 7.77
CA GLU A 160 -63.27 -35.53 6.97
C GLU A 160 -63.39 -35.27 5.45
N ASP A 161 -64.53 -34.71 5.01
CA ASP A 161 -64.72 -34.30 3.62
C ASP A 161 -63.77 -33.15 3.24
N PHE A 162 -63.54 -32.21 4.17
CA PHE A 162 -62.52 -31.16 4.07
C PHE A 162 -61.11 -31.73 3.84
N LEU A 163 -60.69 -32.70 4.67
CA LEU A 163 -59.37 -33.33 4.55
C LEU A 163 -59.23 -34.09 3.24
N SER A 164 -60.29 -34.73 2.76
CA SER A 164 -60.28 -35.46 1.49
C SER A 164 -60.18 -34.51 0.29
N GLU A 165 -60.86 -33.36 0.30
CA GLU A 165 -60.82 -32.38 -0.79
C GLU A 165 -59.50 -31.58 -0.82
N VAL A 166 -58.96 -31.22 0.36
CA VAL A 166 -57.61 -30.65 0.49
C VAL A 166 -56.57 -31.65 0.01
N CYS A 167 -56.64 -32.93 0.40
CA CYS A 167 -55.72 -33.96 -0.11
C CYS A 167 -55.85 -34.21 -1.62
N ALA A 168 -57.03 -34.03 -2.20
CA ALA A 168 -57.28 -34.22 -3.63
C ALA A 168 -56.80 -33.03 -4.49
N LYS A 169 -56.76 -31.82 -3.93
CA LYS A 169 -56.31 -30.58 -4.59
C LYS A 169 -54.85 -30.24 -4.28
N ALA A 170 -54.33 -30.62 -3.11
CA ALA A 170 -52.92 -30.53 -2.78
C ALA A 170 -52.15 -31.52 -3.67
N GLY A 171 -51.05 -31.07 -4.28
CA GLY A 171 -50.18 -31.88 -5.13
C GLY A 171 -49.42 -32.96 -4.35
N ARG A 172 -50.12 -33.80 -3.58
CA ARG A 172 -49.54 -34.77 -2.65
C ARG A 172 -48.62 -35.73 -3.40
N ILE A 173 -47.34 -35.67 -3.05
CA ILE A 173 -46.35 -36.65 -3.46
C ILE A 173 -46.19 -37.64 -2.31
N GLU A 174 -46.46 -38.93 -2.56
CA GLU A 174 -46.20 -39.96 -1.55
C GLU A 174 -44.73 -39.93 -1.10
N ASP A 175 -44.47 -40.14 0.20
CA ASP A 175 -43.13 -40.11 0.80
C ASP A 175 -42.11 -40.89 -0.05
N ASN A 176 -42.42 -42.13 -0.44
CA ASN A 176 -41.55 -42.97 -1.28
C ASN A 176 -41.31 -42.39 -2.69
N ARG A 177 -42.32 -41.73 -3.27
CA ARG A 177 -42.22 -41.09 -4.58
C ARG A 177 -41.41 -39.80 -4.52
N TYR A 178 -41.55 -39.02 -3.45
CA TYR A 178 -40.76 -37.80 -3.23
C TYR A 178 -39.28 -38.14 -3.05
N LEU A 179 -39.00 -39.15 -2.23
CA LEU A 179 -37.65 -39.63 -2.02
C LEU A 179 -37.00 -40.21 -3.30
N LYS A 180 -37.78 -40.90 -4.13
CA LYS A 180 -37.33 -41.35 -5.45
C LYS A 180 -37.10 -40.19 -6.43
N LEU A 181 -37.89 -39.12 -6.35
CA LEU A 181 -37.63 -37.89 -7.14
C LEU A 181 -36.30 -37.24 -6.73
N LEU A 182 -35.96 -37.22 -5.44
CA LEU A 182 -34.65 -36.75 -4.98
C LEU A 182 -33.49 -37.59 -5.57
N GLU A 183 -33.70 -38.90 -5.74
CA GLU A 183 -32.70 -39.84 -6.29
C GLU A 183 -32.58 -39.77 -7.83
N ASP A 184 -33.72 -39.76 -8.55
CA ASP A 184 -33.77 -39.88 -10.02
C ASP A 184 -33.80 -38.53 -10.75
N ALA A 185 -34.46 -37.50 -10.20
CA ALA A 185 -34.85 -36.31 -10.96
C ALA A 185 -33.76 -35.22 -11.04
N PHE A 186 -32.76 -35.25 -10.18
CA PHE A 186 -31.74 -34.19 -10.07
C PHE A 186 -30.38 -34.56 -10.68
N TYR A 187 -30.30 -35.72 -11.34
CA TYR A 187 -29.13 -36.11 -12.14
C TYR A 187 -29.37 -35.88 -13.62
N MET A 188 -28.70 -34.88 -14.17
CA MET A 188 -28.68 -34.65 -15.61
C MET A 188 -28.03 -35.85 -16.33
N PRO A 189 -28.66 -36.42 -17.38
CA PRO A 189 -28.09 -37.54 -18.11
C PRO A 189 -26.69 -37.23 -18.64
N GLN A 190 -25.77 -38.20 -18.59
CA GLN A 190 -24.37 -37.99 -19.00
C GLN A 190 -24.21 -37.37 -20.40
N LYS A 191 -24.99 -37.83 -21.38
CA LYS A 191 -24.96 -37.25 -22.74
C LYS A 191 -25.35 -35.77 -22.78
N LEU A 192 -26.29 -35.35 -21.93
CA LEU A 192 -26.71 -33.96 -21.82
C LEU A 192 -25.66 -33.14 -21.07
N ARG A 193 -25.05 -33.68 -20.01
CA ARG A 193 -23.92 -33.04 -19.30
C ARG A 193 -22.75 -32.73 -20.24
N GLU A 194 -22.33 -33.70 -21.04
CA GLU A 194 -21.25 -33.51 -22.01
C GLU A 194 -21.59 -32.50 -23.10
N ARG A 195 -22.86 -32.45 -23.55
CA ARG A 195 -23.33 -31.39 -24.47
C ARG A 195 -23.30 -30.01 -23.81
N ALA A 196 -23.72 -29.91 -22.56
CA ALA A 196 -23.70 -28.66 -21.81
C ALA A 196 -22.27 -28.14 -21.66
N LYS A 197 -21.32 -28.99 -21.23
CA LYS A 197 -19.89 -28.63 -21.15
C LYS A 197 -19.38 -28.11 -22.49
N LYS A 198 -19.64 -28.84 -23.58
CA LYS A 198 -19.22 -28.42 -24.92
C LYS A 198 -19.84 -27.07 -25.34
N TRP A 199 -21.11 -26.84 -25.00
CA TRP A 199 -21.79 -25.58 -25.29
C TRP A 199 -21.17 -24.43 -24.51
N TYR A 200 -21.00 -24.57 -23.20
CA TYR A 200 -20.35 -23.56 -22.36
C TYR A 200 -18.91 -23.24 -22.79
N LEU A 201 -18.12 -24.27 -23.10
CA LEU A 201 -16.76 -24.10 -23.66
C LEU A 201 -16.75 -23.37 -25.01
N SER A 202 -17.86 -23.38 -25.75
CA SER A 202 -18.00 -22.65 -27.02
C SER A 202 -18.50 -21.21 -26.86
N CYS A 203 -19.04 -20.85 -25.69
CA CYS A 203 -19.62 -19.54 -25.43
C CYS A 203 -18.64 -18.56 -24.77
N ALA A 204 -17.49 -19.02 -24.28
CA ALA A 204 -16.53 -18.22 -23.55
C ALA A 204 -15.16 -18.19 -24.23
N GLU A 205 -14.63 -16.98 -24.44
CA GLU A 205 -13.18 -16.77 -24.55
C GLU A 205 -12.65 -16.54 -23.13
N PHE A 206 -11.66 -17.32 -22.70
CA PHE A 206 -11.29 -17.38 -21.29
C PHE A 206 -10.33 -16.25 -20.87
N ASP A 207 -10.88 -15.26 -20.15
CA ASP A 207 -10.16 -14.35 -19.25
C ASP A 207 -10.90 -14.27 -17.90
N GLN A 208 -10.54 -15.13 -16.95
CA GLN A 208 -11.41 -15.54 -15.84
C GLN A 208 -11.74 -14.47 -14.80
N VAL A 209 -11.13 -13.28 -14.84
CA VAL A 209 -11.21 -12.25 -13.79
C VAL A 209 -11.73 -10.90 -14.31
N SER A 210 -11.54 -10.63 -15.60
CA SER A 210 -11.54 -9.27 -16.13
C SER A 210 -12.93 -8.63 -16.26
N TRP A 211 -14.01 -9.42 -16.34
CA TRP A 211 -15.38 -8.91 -16.49
C TRP A 211 -16.13 -8.65 -15.16
N LYS A 212 -15.59 -9.09 -14.02
CA LYS A 212 -16.23 -8.83 -12.71
C LYS A 212 -16.16 -7.33 -12.41
N LEU A 213 -17.29 -6.72 -12.03
CA LEU A 213 -17.37 -5.33 -11.59
C LEU A 213 -16.82 -5.17 -10.17
N LYS A 214 -17.16 -6.07 -9.25
CA LYS A 214 -16.65 -6.10 -7.88
C LYS A 214 -16.35 -7.54 -7.46
N GLU A 215 -15.34 -7.72 -6.63
CA GLU A 215 -15.11 -8.99 -5.96
C GLU A 215 -16.05 -9.13 -4.75
N ALA A 216 -16.48 -10.36 -4.46
CA ALA A 216 -17.28 -10.66 -3.29
C ALA A 216 -16.50 -10.30 -2.01
N GLY A 217 -17.14 -9.54 -1.13
CA GLY A 217 -16.53 -9.20 0.15
C GLY A 217 -16.39 -10.40 1.08
N GLN A 218 -15.62 -10.23 2.14
CA GLN A 218 -15.50 -11.26 3.18
C GLN A 218 -16.79 -11.41 4.01
N SER A 219 -17.57 -10.32 4.15
CA SER A 219 -18.84 -10.33 4.88
C SER A 219 -20.01 -10.55 3.91
N PRO A 220 -20.97 -11.44 4.25
CA PRO A 220 -22.18 -11.62 3.45
C PRO A 220 -23.25 -10.57 3.76
N GLU A 221 -23.01 -9.62 4.67
CA GLU A 221 -23.99 -8.58 5.04
C GLU A 221 -24.42 -7.76 3.81
N ALA A 222 -25.73 -7.65 3.64
CA ALA A 222 -26.31 -7.03 2.46
C ALA A 222 -27.54 -6.19 2.80
N LEU A 223 -27.85 -5.26 1.90
CA LEU A 223 -29.06 -4.45 1.91
C LEU A 223 -29.89 -4.75 0.66
N ARG A 224 -31.18 -4.39 0.71
CA ARG A 224 -32.13 -4.57 -0.38
C ARG A 224 -32.90 -3.27 -0.63
N VAL A 225 -33.12 -2.95 -1.90
CA VAL A 225 -33.93 -1.81 -2.35
C VAL A 225 -34.81 -2.22 -3.50
N SER A 226 -36.05 -1.73 -3.54
CA SER A 226 -37.00 -2.00 -4.60
C SER A 226 -37.34 -0.73 -5.39
N TYR A 227 -37.56 -0.88 -6.69
CA TYR A 227 -37.89 0.17 -7.63
C TYR A 227 -39.05 -0.24 -8.54
N LEU A 228 -39.89 0.73 -8.88
CA LEU A 228 -41.00 0.56 -9.80
C LEU A 228 -40.83 1.55 -10.97
N PRO A 229 -40.68 1.07 -12.21
CA PRO A 229 -40.70 1.91 -13.41
C PRO A 229 -42.01 2.69 -13.53
N ASP A 230 -41.97 3.85 -14.20
CA ASP A 230 -43.19 4.59 -14.48
C ASP A 230 -44.03 3.94 -15.60
N ALA A 231 -45.32 4.28 -15.64
CA ALA A 231 -46.27 3.68 -16.57
C ALA A 231 -45.96 4.01 -18.05
N ALA A 232 -45.40 5.19 -18.33
CA ALA A 232 -45.09 5.61 -19.71
C ALA A 232 -43.90 4.82 -20.26
N TRP A 233 -42.86 4.62 -19.44
CA TRP A 233 -41.74 3.75 -19.74
C TRP A 233 -42.18 2.30 -19.94
N MET A 234 -43.04 1.78 -19.05
CA MET A 234 -43.57 0.43 -19.20
C MET A 234 -44.34 0.23 -20.51
N GLN A 235 -45.15 1.22 -20.92
CA GLN A 235 -45.86 1.17 -22.20
C GLN A 235 -44.89 1.10 -23.38
N LYS A 236 -43.83 1.92 -23.35
CA LYS A 236 -42.80 1.96 -24.40
C LYS A 236 -42.06 0.62 -24.52
N ILE A 237 -41.57 0.08 -23.40
CA ILE A 237 -40.89 -1.22 -23.36
C ILE A 237 -41.81 -2.35 -23.84
N THR A 238 -43.05 -2.37 -23.35
CA THR A 238 -44.06 -3.37 -23.76
C THR A 238 -44.31 -3.33 -25.27
N GLY A 239 -44.41 -2.13 -25.86
CA GLY A 239 -44.57 -1.95 -27.30
C GLY A 239 -43.40 -2.56 -28.08
N PHE A 240 -42.18 -2.17 -27.73
CA PHE A 240 -40.97 -2.65 -28.40
C PHE A 240 -40.80 -4.17 -28.31
N VAL A 241 -41.02 -4.74 -27.13
CA VAL A 241 -40.92 -6.19 -26.88
C VAL A 241 -41.93 -6.96 -27.74
N LYS A 242 -43.18 -6.48 -27.83
CA LYS A 242 -44.23 -7.09 -28.67
C LYS A 242 -43.91 -6.99 -30.16
N GLU A 243 -43.54 -5.80 -30.63
CA GLU A 243 -43.24 -5.54 -32.05
C GLU A 243 -42.08 -6.38 -32.58
N ASN A 244 -41.09 -6.69 -31.73
CA ASN A 244 -39.90 -7.44 -32.12
C ASN A 244 -39.93 -8.92 -31.74
N GLY A 245 -41.00 -9.41 -31.11
CA GLY A 245 -41.12 -10.81 -30.68
C GLY A 245 -40.07 -11.21 -29.63
N LEU A 246 -39.79 -10.28 -28.70
CA LEU A 246 -38.83 -10.47 -27.62
C LEU A 246 -39.55 -10.80 -26.29
N PHE A 247 -38.79 -11.12 -25.25
CA PHE A 247 -39.27 -11.15 -23.85
C PHE A 247 -38.68 -10.00 -23.04
N TYR A 248 -39.34 -9.61 -21.96
CA TYR A 248 -38.79 -8.64 -21.00
C TYR A 248 -37.43 -9.11 -20.45
N GLU A 249 -37.30 -10.41 -20.13
CA GLU A 249 -36.03 -11.02 -19.71
C GLU A 249 -34.89 -10.69 -20.70
N THR A 250 -35.12 -10.84 -22.01
CA THR A 250 -34.12 -10.55 -23.04
C THR A 250 -33.62 -9.10 -22.96
N LEU A 251 -34.53 -8.14 -22.75
CA LEU A 251 -34.17 -6.73 -22.67
C LEU A 251 -33.38 -6.42 -21.39
N ILE A 252 -33.78 -7.01 -20.26
CA ILE A 252 -33.10 -6.83 -18.96
C ILE A 252 -31.66 -7.36 -19.05
N TYR A 253 -31.46 -8.58 -19.55
CA TYR A 253 -30.11 -9.11 -19.77
C TYR A 253 -29.33 -8.25 -20.77
N GLY A 254 -29.98 -7.78 -21.85
CA GLY A 254 -29.37 -6.85 -22.80
C GLY A 254 -28.80 -5.61 -22.11
N ALA A 255 -29.59 -4.96 -21.25
CA ALA A 255 -29.15 -3.77 -20.54
C ALA A 255 -28.01 -4.05 -19.55
N VAL A 256 -28.06 -5.15 -18.79
CA VAL A 256 -27.00 -5.49 -17.83
C VAL A 256 -25.70 -5.87 -18.56
N TYR A 257 -25.75 -6.62 -19.66
CA TYR A 257 -24.55 -6.88 -20.47
C TYR A 257 -23.99 -5.61 -21.10
N SER A 258 -24.84 -4.75 -21.67
CA SER A 258 -24.40 -3.45 -22.18
C SER A 258 -23.73 -2.61 -21.08
N TYR A 259 -24.28 -2.61 -19.86
CA TYR A 259 -23.69 -1.93 -18.72
C TYR A 259 -22.29 -2.47 -18.38
N ILE A 260 -22.11 -3.80 -18.36
CA ILE A 260 -20.79 -4.42 -18.10
C ILE A 260 -19.81 -4.09 -19.23
N PHE A 261 -20.22 -4.25 -20.50
CA PHE A 261 -19.35 -4.02 -21.66
C PHE A 261 -18.93 -2.56 -21.85
N ILE A 262 -19.71 -1.60 -21.39
CA ILE A 262 -19.34 -0.18 -21.44
C ILE A 262 -18.27 0.12 -20.38
N GLN A 263 -18.39 -0.49 -19.20
CA GLN A 263 -17.47 -0.26 -18.08
C GLN A 263 -16.17 -1.07 -18.17
N LYS A 264 -16.24 -2.29 -18.73
CA LYS A 264 -15.11 -3.21 -18.80
C LYS A 264 -14.63 -3.34 -20.23
N ARG A 265 -13.31 -3.49 -20.41
CA ARG A 265 -12.66 -3.65 -21.73
C ARG A 265 -12.81 -5.07 -22.30
N GLU A 266 -13.73 -5.85 -21.73
CA GLU A 266 -13.80 -7.27 -21.97
C GLU A 266 -14.71 -7.63 -23.13
N LYS A 267 -14.24 -8.61 -23.91
CA LYS A 267 -15.00 -9.17 -25.02
C LYS A 267 -16.13 -10.07 -24.56
N THR A 268 -16.02 -10.66 -23.37
CA THR A 268 -17.00 -11.61 -22.84
C THR A 268 -17.34 -11.23 -21.40
N ALA A 269 -18.61 -11.37 -21.04
CA ALA A 269 -19.09 -11.16 -19.67
C ALA A 269 -20.01 -12.31 -19.26
N ALA A 270 -20.09 -12.57 -17.96
CA ALA A 270 -20.92 -13.61 -17.37
C ALA A 270 -21.90 -13.02 -16.35
N ILE A 271 -23.17 -13.41 -16.44
CA ILE A 271 -24.22 -13.06 -15.47
C ILE A 271 -24.84 -14.37 -14.96
N GLY A 272 -25.01 -14.50 -13.64
CA GLY A 272 -25.73 -15.63 -13.06
C GLY A 272 -27.21 -15.57 -13.41
N ARG A 273 -27.75 -16.58 -14.08
CA ARG A 273 -29.18 -16.70 -14.36
C ARG A 273 -29.82 -17.69 -13.42
N VAL A 274 -30.82 -17.24 -12.64
CA VAL A 274 -31.62 -18.13 -11.80
C VAL A 274 -32.64 -18.85 -12.68
N LEU A 275 -32.52 -20.17 -12.76
CA LEU A 275 -33.39 -21.05 -13.54
C LEU A 275 -34.30 -21.81 -12.58
N ALA A 276 -35.62 -21.77 -12.80
CA ALA A 276 -36.58 -22.50 -11.95
C ALA A 276 -36.36 -24.02 -11.96
N ASN A 277 -35.85 -24.58 -13.08
CA ASN A 277 -35.49 -25.99 -13.25
C ASN A 277 -36.60 -26.98 -12.82
N ARG A 278 -37.86 -26.65 -13.09
CA ARG A 278 -39.05 -27.47 -12.81
C ARG A 278 -39.67 -28.00 -14.09
N THR A 279 -40.05 -29.28 -14.11
CA THR A 279 -40.88 -29.80 -15.21
C THR A 279 -42.34 -29.38 -15.00
N LYS A 280 -43.20 -29.56 -16.02
CA LYS A 280 -44.64 -29.28 -15.89
C LYS A 280 -45.29 -30.01 -14.70
N LYS A 281 -44.76 -31.17 -14.30
CA LYS A 281 -45.28 -31.97 -13.17
C LYS A 281 -44.75 -31.50 -11.80
N ASP A 282 -43.65 -30.75 -11.78
CA ASP A 282 -42.99 -30.27 -10.56
C ASP A 282 -43.30 -28.78 -10.27
N MET A 283 -44.14 -28.14 -11.09
CA MET A 283 -44.50 -26.73 -10.93
C MET A 283 -45.30 -26.46 -9.66
N GLU A 284 -45.98 -27.47 -9.12
CA GLU A 284 -46.86 -27.35 -7.94
C GLU A 284 -46.29 -28.07 -6.70
N SER A 285 -45.05 -28.57 -6.75
CA SER A 285 -44.42 -29.28 -5.63
C SER A 285 -43.48 -28.40 -4.81
N TYR A 286 -43.40 -28.61 -3.51
CA TYR A 286 -42.45 -27.89 -2.66
C TYR A 286 -41.05 -28.51 -2.78
N GLY A 287 -40.01 -27.67 -2.76
CA GLY A 287 -38.63 -28.14 -2.79
C GLY A 287 -37.64 -27.15 -3.39
N LEU A 288 -36.35 -27.45 -3.24
CA LEU A 288 -35.27 -26.75 -3.93
C LEU A 288 -35.09 -27.32 -5.35
N TYR A 289 -35.59 -26.60 -6.34
CA TYR A 289 -35.35 -26.92 -7.75
C TYR A 289 -34.45 -25.88 -8.41
N ALA A 290 -34.59 -24.62 -7.99
CA ALA A 290 -33.86 -23.50 -8.58
C ALA A 290 -32.35 -23.75 -8.65
N ASN A 291 -31.77 -23.42 -9.80
CA ASN A 291 -30.34 -23.53 -10.05
C ASN A 291 -29.83 -22.24 -10.69
N THR A 292 -28.69 -21.74 -10.25
CA THR A 292 -28.10 -20.51 -10.79
C THR A 292 -26.86 -20.84 -11.60
N LEU A 293 -26.92 -20.62 -12.92
CA LEU A 293 -25.84 -20.94 -13.85
C LEU A 293 -25.35 -19.67 -14.56
N PRO A 294 -24.05 -19.57 -14.87
CA PRO A 294 -23.53 -18.43 -15.63
C PRO A 294 -24.15 -18.41 -17.03
N LEU A 295 -24.49 -17.24 -17.54
CA LEU A 295 -24.77 -17.00 -18.95
C LEU A 295 -23.62 -16.15 -19.49
N PHE A 296 -22.89 -16.68 -20.46
CA PHE A 296 -21.77 -15.96 -21.09
C PHE A 296 -22.25 -15.26 -22.34
N ILE A 297 -21.95 -13.99 -22.51
CA ILE A 297 -22.22 -13.25 -23.75
C ILE A 297 -20.93 -12.56 -24.19
N SER A 298 -20.62 -12.66 -25.48
CA SER A 298 -19.54 -11.88 -26.08
C SER A 298 -20.07 -10.64 -26.81
N ARG A 299 -19.32 -9.54 -26.75
CA ARG A 299 -19.54 -8.30 -27.50
C ARG A 299 -19.13 -8.48 -28.96
N ARG A 300 -19.84 -7.81 -29.86
CA ARG A 300 -19.53 -7.73 -31.30
C ARG A 300 -19.54 -6.26 -31.70
N GLU A 301 -18.51 -5.81 -32.39
CA GLU A 301 -18.27 -4.37 -32.63
C GLU A 301 -19.32 -3.73 -33.56
N THR A 302 -19.81 -4.45 -34.57
CA THR A 302 -20.74 -3.94 -35.58
C THR A 302 -22.12 -4.61 -35.50
N GLU A 303 -22.56 -5.02 -34.31
CA GLU A 303 -23.86 -5.69 -34.13
C GLU A 303 -24.98 -4.68 -33.88
N THR A 304 -26.09 -4.83 -34.59
CA THR A 304 -27.30 -4.03 -34.35
C THR A 304 -27.94 -4.44 -33.03
N VAL A 305 -28.66 -3.52 -32.39
CA VAL A 305 -29.39 -3.81 -31.14
C VAL A 305 -30.35 -4.99 -31.30
N LYS A 306 -31.02 -5.08 -32.46
CA LYS A 306 -31.96 -6.17 -32.74
C LYS A 306 -31.28 -7.53 -32.85
N GLU A 307 -30.11 -7.60 -33.47
CA GLU A 307 -29.31 -8.83 -33.55
C GLU A 307 -28.80 -9.25 -32.17
N PHE A 308 -28.30 -8.29 -31.39
CA PHE A 308 -27.82 -8.49 -30.03
C PHE A 308 -28.92 -9.09 -29.13
N LEU A 309 -30.10 -8.48 -29.10
CA LEU A 309 -31.22 -8.96 -28.29
C LEU A 309 -31.71 -10.35 -28.77
N LYS A 310 -31.81 -10.59 -30.08
CA LYS A 310 -32.17 -11.92 -30.60
C LYS A 310 -31.14 -12.98 -30.21
N ARG A 311 -29.86 -12.64 -30.21
CA ARG A 311 -28.78 -13.54 -29.79
C ARG A 311 -28.90 -13.87 -28.31
N ILE A 312 -29.11 -12.89 -27.45
CA ILE A 312 -29.37 -13.12 -26.01
C ILE A 312 -30.58 -14.04 -25.84
N GLN A 313 -31.70 -13.77 -26.51
CA GLN A 313 -32.90 -14.61 -26.43
C GLN A 313 -32.62 -16.06 -26.83
N ASN A 314 -31.88 -16.28 -27.92
CA ASN A 314 -31.48 -17.62 -28.35
C ASN A 314 -30.61 -18.32 -27.30
N MET A 315 -29.72 -17.59 -26.64
CA MET A 315 -28.86 -18.13 -25.59
C MET A 315 -29.65 -18.45 -24.31
N LEU A 316 -30.61 -17.61 -23.93
CA LEU A 316 -31.55 -17.89 -22.83
C LEU A 316 -32.34 -19.19 -23.09
N PHE A 317 -32.80 -19.40 -24.34
CA PHE A 317 -33.48 -20.63 -24.74
C PHE A 317 -32.58 -21.87 -24.73
N GLU A 318 -31.36 -21.74 -25.23
CA GLU A 318 -30.41 -22.85 -25.27
C GLU A 318 -30.00 -23.27 -23.84
N GLN A 319 -29.71 -22.30 -22.97
CA GLN A 319 -29.33 -22.55 -21.58
C GLN A 319 -30.43 -23.29 -20.80
N GLN A 320 -31.71 -23.07 -21.11
CA GLN A 320 -32.84 -23.76 -20.47
C GLN A 320 -32.72 -25.29 -20.57
N LYS A 321 -32.13 -25.82 -21.66
CA LYS A 321 -31.90 -27.26 -21.85
C LYS A 321 -30.88 -27.84 -20.86
N TYR A 322 -30.08 -26.97 -20.27
CA TYR A 322 -28.97 -27.30 -19.38
C TYR A 322 -29.20 -26.78 -17.95
N ALA A 323 -30.43 -26.40 -17.59
CA ALA A 323 -30.79 -25.95 -16.23
C ALA A 323 -30.43 -26.96 -15.13
N GLY A 324 -30.31 -28.23 -15.51
CA GLY A 324 -29.91 -29.35 -14.66
C GLY A 324 -28.40 -29.48 -14.40
N CYS A 325 -27.53 -28.60 -14.90
CA CYS A 325 -26.07 -28.73 -14.74
C CYS A 325 -25.61 -28.50 -13.30
N ASP A 326 -24.60 -29.27 -12.87
CA ASP A 326 -23.86 -29.01 -11.64
C ASP A 326 -22.91 -27.81 -11.86
N TYR A 327 -23.00 -26.81 -10.99
CA TYR A 327 -22.19 -25.59 -11.07
C TYR A 327 -20.70 -25.89 -10.86
N GLU A 328 -20.34 -26.75 -9.90
CA GLU A 328 -18.95 -27.08 -9.59
C GLU A 328 -18.32 -27.84 -10.75
N GLU A 329 -19.02 -28.85 -11.28
CA GLU A 329 -18.56 -29.63 -12.43
C GLU A 329 -18.36 -28.73 -13.66
N LEU A 330 -19.20 -27.70 -13.82
CA LEU A 330 -19.08 -26.73 -14.91
C LEU A 330 -17.90 -25.76 -14.69
N ALA A 331 -17.74 -25.23 -13.47
CA ALA A 331 -16.64 -24.35 -13.11
C ALA A 331 -15.30 -25.03 -13.35
N ASP A 332 -15.14 -26.28 -12.86
CA ASP A 332 -13.95 -27.10 -13.06
C ASP A 332 -13.66 -27.34 -14.55
N ALA A 333 -14.68 -27.71 -15.33
CA ALA A 333 -14.53 -27.95 -16.76
C ALA A 333 -14.12 -26.68 -17.54
N MET A 334 -14.54 -25.51 -17.07
CA MET A 334 -14.19 -24.20 -17.61
C MET A 334 -12.90 -23.62 -17.00
N GLY A 335 -12.28 -24.33 -16.05
CA GLY A 335 -11.04 -23.95 -15.39
C GLY A 335 -11.17 -22.85 -14.34
N PHE A 336 -12.36 -22.56 -13.84
CA PHE A 336 -12.58 -21.54 -12.80
C PHE A 336 -12.34 -22.12 -11.40
N SER A 337 -11.43 -21.53 -10.65
CA SER A 337 -11.23 -21.82 -9.21
C SER A 337 -12.09 -20.94 -8.29
N GLU A 338 -12.72 -19.91 -8.86
CA GLU A 338 -13.55 -18.94 -8.16
C GLU A 338 -14.93 -18.83 -8.80
N GLN A 339 -15.78 -17.97 -8.24
CA GLN A 339 -17.10 -17.70 -8.79
C GLN A 339 -17.04 -17.16 -10.23
N MET A 340 -17.92 -17.65 -11.11
CA MET A 340 -17.94 -17.31 -12.54
C MET A 340 -18.63 -15.97 -12.84
N TYR A 341 -19.41 -15.43 -11.91
CA TYR A 341 -20.17 -14.18 -12.03
C TYR A 341 -20.26 -13.45 -10.67
N ASP A 342 -20.40 -12.12 -10.70
CA ASP A 342 -20.60 -11.26 -9.53
C ASP A 342 -21.99 -10.58 -9.50
N ILE A 343 -22.71 -10.63 -10.63
CA ILE A 343 -24.11 -10.22 -10.77
C ILE A 343 -24.96 -11.45 -11.07
N SER A 344 -26.13 -11.56 -10.43
CA SER A 344 -27.16 -12.52 -10.84
C SER A 344 -28.53 -11.86 -11.06
N ILE A 345 -29.33 -12.46 -11.93
CA ILE A 345 -30.68 -12.01 -12.26
C ILE A 345 -31.67 -13.15 -12.05
N SER A 346 -32.71 -12.87 -11.27
CA SER A 346 -33.88 -13.71 -11.06
C SER A 346 -35.10 -13.04 -11.68
N TYR A 347 -35.57 -13.55 -12.83
CA TYR A 347 -36.77 -13.03 -13.49
C TYR A 347 -37.95 -13.99 -13.29
N ARG A 348 -39.06 -13.48 -12.72
CA ARG A 348 -40.30 -14.23 -12.52
C ARG A 348 -41.43 -13.63 -13.37
N PRO A 349 -41.85 -14.30 -14.46
CA PRO A 349 -42.97 -13.82 -15.27
C PRO A 349 -44.31 -13.99 -14.54
N LYS A 350 -45.31 -13.21 -14.93
CA LYS A 350 -46.64 -13.17 -14.30
C LYS A 350 -47.26 -14.54 -14.05
N LYS A 351 -47.09 -15.48 -14.99
CA LYS A 351 -47.64 -16.85 -14.90
C LYS A 351 -47.14 -17.69 -13.72
N LEU A 352 -46.03 -17.30 -13.08
CA LEU A 352 -45.53 -17.97 -11.89
C LEU A 352 -46.24 -17.49 -10.62
N PHE A 353 -46.88 -16.33 -10.68
CA PHE A 353 -47.74 -15.81 -9.63
C PHE A 353 -49.18 -16.27 -9.90
N PRO A 354 -49.88 -16.82 -8.89
CA PRO A 354 -51.28 -17.22 -9.04
C PRO A 354 -52.16 -16.01 -9.41
N ALA A 355 -53.00 -16.17 -10.43
CA ALA A 355 -53.84 -15.08 -10.96
C ALA A 355 -54.97 -14.64 -10.01
N ASP A 356 -55.40 -15.54 -9.12
CA ASP A 356 -56.56 -15.38 -8.23
C ASP A 356 -56.16 -15.29 -6.74
N MET A 357 -54.88 -15.02 -6.43
CA MET A 357 -54.45 -14.82 -5.04
C MET A 357 -55.02 -13.53 -4.49
N HIS A 358 -55.78 -13.61 -3.40
CA HIS A 358 -56.27 -12.45 -2.66
C HIS A 358 -55.47 -12.17 -1.39
N ASN A 359 -54.72 -13.16 -0.92
CA ASN A 359 -53.73 -12.97 0.13
C ASN A 359 -52.52 -12.18 -0.40
N VAL A 360 -51.90 -11.37 0.46
CA VAL A 360 -50.71 -10.59 0.09
C VAL A 360 -49.48 -11.25 0.71
N GLY A 361 -48.76 -12.02 -0.11
CA GLY A 361 -47.48 -12.62 0.25
C GLY A 361 -46.32 -11.63 0.12
N LEU A 362 -45.66 -11.31 1.23
CA LEU A 362 -44.49 -10.44 1.30
C LEU A 362 -43.22 -11.26 1.55
N GLU A 363 -42.33 -11.34 0.55
CA GLU A 363 -41.01 -11.96 0.70
C GLU A 363 -40.08 -11.08 1.54
N LEU A 364 -39.63 -11.63 2.66
CA LEU A 364 -38.79 -10.92 3.63
C LEU A 364 -37.31 -11.20 3.37
N PHE A 365 -36.48 -10.20 3.66
CA PHE A 365 -35.06 -10.26 3.40
C PHE A 365 -34.27 -10.72 4.64
N ASN A 366 -33.40 -11.72 4.46
CA ASN A 366 -32.58 -12.28 5.53
C ASN A 366 -31.37 -11.41 5.92
N GLY A 367 -31.09 -10.31 5.20
CA GLY A 367 -29.96 -9.42 5.50
C GLY A 367 -28.61 -9.88 4.93
N CYS A 368 -28.57 -10.95 4.12
CA CYS A 368 -27.33 -11.53 3.61
C CYS A 368 -27.37 -11.78 2.09
N SER A 369 -26.21 -11.69 1.43
CA SER A 369 -25.99 -12.06 0.04
C SER A 369 -24.61 -12.71 -0.09
N GLU A 370 -24.52 -13.82 -0.83
CA GLU A 370 -23.26 -14.51 -1.12
C GLU A 370 -22.52 -13.92 -2.32
N ILE A 371 -23.21 -13.11 -3.14
CA ILE A 371 -22.63 -12.40 -4.28
C ILE A 371 -22.79 -10.88 -4.16
N PRO A 372 -21.94 -10.08 -4.82
CA PRO A 372 -22.00 -8.62 -4.75
C PRO A 372 -23.36 -8.00 -5.10
N LEU A 373 -24.03 -8.46 -6.16
CA LEU A 373 -25.31 -7.90 -6.61
C LEU A 373 -26.28 -8.97 -7.15
N ARG A 374 -27.49 -9.00 -6.59
CA ARG A 374 -28.63 -9.78 -7.10
C ARG A 374 -29.73 -8.84 -7.56
N ILE A 375 -30.26 -9.09 -8.76
CA ILE A 375 -31.37 -8.33 -9.34
C ILE A 375 -32.56 -9.28 -9.47
N PHE A 376 -33.61 -9.03 -8.68
CA PHE A 376 -34.90 -9.70 -8.82
C PHE A 376 -35.81 -8.84 -9.68
N VAL A 377 -36.50 -9.46 -10.64
CA VAL A 377 -37.47 -8.78 -11.50
C VAL A 377 -38.75 -9.59 -11.56
N ASP A 378 -39.80 -9.05 -10.97
CA ASP A 378 -41.12 -9.68 -10.90
C ASP A 378 -42.12 -8.97 -11.81
N GLU A 379 -42.78 -9.74 -12.67
CA GLU A 379 -43.86 -9.22 -13.51
C GLU A 379 -45.21 -9.37 -12.79
N LEU A 380 -45.67 -8.29 -12.17
CA LEU A 380 -46.90 -8.22 -11.37
C LEU A 380 -47.83 -7.17 -11.97
N ASP A 381 -49.11 -7.48 -12.12
CA ASP A 381 -50.15 -6.55 -12.62
C ASP A 381 -49.81 -5.75 -13.90
N GLY A 382 -48.99 -6.35 -14.77
CA GLY A 382 -48.55 -5.70 -16.02
C GLY A 382 -47.44 -4.65 -15.84
N GLN A 383 -46.79 -4.64 -14.68
CA GLN A 383 -45.60 -3.86 -14.33
C GLN A 383 -44.39 -4.77 -14.08
N LEU A 384 -43.19 -4.21 -14.09
CA LEU A 384 -41.96 -4.89 -13.68
C LEU A 384 -41.48 -4.31 -12.35
N HIS A 385 -41.40 -5.13 -11.32
CA HIS A 385 -40.89 -4.74 -10.01
C HIS A 385 -39.43 -5.16 -9.90
N PHE A 386 -38.52 -4.19 -9.78
CA PHE A 386 -37.09 -4.45 -9.63
C PHE A 386 -36.72 -4.44 -8.15
N THR A 387 -35.99 -5.44 -7.69
CA THR A 387 -35.42 -5.46 -6.34
C THR A 387 -33.94 -5.78 -6.44
N LEU A 388 -33.10 -4.84 -6.01
CA LEU A 388 -31.65 -4.98 -6.01
C LEU A 388 -31.18 -5.28 -4.58
N GLN A 389 -30.51 -6.42 -4.42
CA GLN A 389 -29.87 -6.85 -3.18
C GLN A 389 -28.36 -6.81 -3.36
N TYR A 390 -27.64 -6.15 -2.45
CA TYR A 390 -26.22 -5.85 -2.63
C TYR A 390 -25.42 -5.98 -1.35
N GLN A 391 -24.19 -6.49 -1.45
CA GLN A 391 -23.26 -6.59 -0.32
C GLN A 391 -22.76 -5.21 0.11
N CYS A 392 -22.86 -4.92 1.41
CA CYS A 392 -22.43 -3.64 2.00
C CYS A 392 -20.92 -3.40 1.88
N SER A 393 -20.13 -4.47 1.79
CA SER A 393 -18.68 -4.40 1.57
C SER A 393 -18.30 -4.01 0.14
N CYS A 394 -19.22 -4.13 -0.82
CA CYS A 394 -18.94 -3.95 -2.25
C CYS A 394 -19.58 -2.67 -2.81
N TYR A 395 -20.79 -2.35 -2.34
CA TYR A 395 -21.60 -1.23 -2.84
C TYR A 395 -22.20 -0.40 -1.71
N GLN A 396 -22.25 0.90 -1.94
CA GLN A 396 -23.06 1.86 -1.18
C GLN A 396 -24.44 2.04 -1.80
N ARG A 397 -25.36 2.65 -1.04
CA ARG A 397 -26.75 2.84 -1.52
C ARG A 397 -26.80 3.71 -2.78
N GLU A 398 -26.00 4.76 -2.81
CA GLU A 398 -25.92 5.71 -3.93
C GLU A 398 -25.40 5.05 -5.21
N GLU A 399 -24.46 4.09 -5.10
CA GLU A 399 -23.99 3.27 -6.23
C GLU A 399 -25.13 2.44 -6.82
N ILE A 400 -25.99 1.88 -5.98
CA ILE A 400 -27.08 0.99 -6.39
C ILE A 400 -28.24 1.77 -7.00
N ASP A 401 -28.57 2.93 -6.44
CA ASP A 401 -29.53 3.86 -7.05
C ASP A 401 -29.03 4.27 -8.46
N ALA A 402 -27.74 4.61 -8.59
CA ALA A 402 -27.16 4.94 -9.89
C ALA A 402 -27.17 3.76 -10.88
N ILE A 403 -26.82 2.55 -10.43
CA ILE A 403 -26.89 1.33 -11.28
C ILE A 403 -28.31 1.13 -11.80
N TYR A 404 -29.32 1.23 -10.93
CA TYR A 404 -30.72 1.08 -11.35
C TYR A 404 -31.10 2.10 -12.44
N HIS A 405 -30.81 3.39 -12.22
CA HIS A 405 -31.15 4.43 -13.19
C HIS A 405 -30.40 4.28 -14.53
N ARG A 406 -29.14 3.81 -14.51
CA ARG A 406 -28.38 3.50 -15.73
C ARG A 406 -28.95 2.30 -16.47
N LEU A 407 -29.36 1.25 -15.75
CA LEU A 407 -30.04 0.09 -16.37
C LEU A 407 -31.40 0.48 -16.95
N TYR A 408 -32.14 1.34 -16.26
CA TYR A 408 -33.41 1.90 -16.71
C TYR A 408 -33.27 2.64 -18.05
N ASP A 409 -32.29 3.56 -18.15
CA ASP A 409 -32.01 4.30 -19.37
C ASP A 409 -31.43 3.40 -20.47
N LEU A 410 -30.55 2.45 -20.14
CA LEU A 410 -30.02 1.48 -21.12
C LEU A 410 -31.13 0.63 -21.75
N MET A 411 -32.09 0.15 -20.95
CA MET A 411 -33.28 -0.55 -21.47
C MET A 411 -34.08 0.34 -22.43
N GLU A 412 -34.19 1.64 -22.16
CA GLU A 412 -34.83 2.59 -23.07
C GLU A 412 -34.01 2.82 -24.34
N GLN A 413 -32.68 2.99 -24.21
CA GLN A 413 -31.76 3.14 -25.35
C GLN A 413 -31.85 1.95 -26.32
N LEU A 414 -31.95 0.72 -25.78
CA LEU A 414 -32.13 -0.50 -26.57
C LEU A 414 -33.43 -0.52 -27.40
N THR A 415 -34.40 0.35 -27.11
CA THR A 415 -35.62 0.48 -27.93
C THR A 415 -35.51 1.48 -29.09
N ARG A 416 -34.49 2.36 -29.07
CA ARG A 416 -34.38 3.51 -29.98
C ARG A 416 -33.09 3.58 -30.80
N LYS A 417 -31.99 3.02 -30.30
CA LYS A 417 -30.68 3.02 -30.96
C LYS A 417 -30.59 1.87 -31.97
N GLU A 418 -29.89 2.10 -33.08
CA GLU A 418 -29.75 1.07 -34.12
C GLU A 418 -28.59 0.11 -33.80
N GLU A 419 -27.45 0.66 -33.37
CA GLU A 419 -26.23 -0.10 -33.10
C GLU A 419 -25.91 -0.19 -31.60
N VAL A 420 -25.40 -1.34 -31.17
CA VAL A 420 -24.95 -1.54 -29.78
C VAL A 420 -23.82 -0.57 -29.42
N ALA A 421 -22.99 -0.21 -30.41
CA ALA A 421 -21.92 0.76 -30.26
C ALA A 421 -22.41 2.18 -29.93
N GLU A 422 -23.69 2.51 -30.08
CA GLU A 422 -24.24 3.83 -29.72
C GLU A 422 -24.68 3.93 -28.26
N LEU A 423 -24.73 2.80 -27.54
CA LEU A 423 -25.18 2.77 -26.15
C LEU A 423 -24.20 3.51 -25.23
N SER A 424 -24.76 4.15 -24.20
CA SER A 424 -24.03 4.87 -23.16
C SER A 424 -24.54 4.47 -21.78
N ALA A 425 -23.64 4.29 -20.82
CA ALA A 425 -23.99 4.10 -19.41
C ALA A 425 -24.09 5.44 -18.65
N VAL A 426 -23.74 6.56 -19.30
CA VAL A 426 -23.90 7.92 -18.76
C VAL A 426 -25.32 8.39 -19.07
N THR A 427 -26.12 8.55 -18.02
CA THR A 427 -27.47 9.14 -18.07
C THR A 427 -27.39 10.68 -18.12
N ASP A 428 -28.49 11.36 -18.43
CA ASP A 428 -28.56 12.84 -18.34
C ASP A 428 -28.22 13.36 -16.93
N GLN A 429 -28.57 12.60 -15.89
CA GLN A 429 -28.24 12.92 -14.50
C GLN A 429 -26.74 12.73 -14.22
N ASP A 430 -26.13 11.65 -14.75
CA ASP A 430 -24.68 11.45 -14.68
C ASP A 430 -23.96 12.58 -15.42
N GLU A 431 -24.41 12.97 -16.61
CA GLU A 431 -23.80 14.05 -17.39
C GLU A 431 -23.86 15.39 -16.64
N ALA A 432 -25.02 15.73 -16.05
CA ALA A 432 -25.14 16.93 -15.21
C ALA A 432 -24.19 16.89 -13.99
N PHE A 433 -24.06 15.72 -13.35
CA PHE A 433 -23.12 15.53 -12.24
C PHE A 433 -21.67 15.66 -12.67
N ILE A 434 -21.28 14.99 -13.77
CA ILE A 434 -19.93 15.02 -14.35
C ILE A 434 -19.60 16.46 -14.72
N ASN A 435 -20.46 17.14 -15.47
CA ASN A 435 -20.24 18.53 -15.88
C ASN A 435 -20.00 19.44 -14.67
N LYS A 436 -20.70 19.22 -13.55
CA LYS A 436 -20.44 19.97 -12.31
C LYS A 436 -19.13 19.58 -11.62
N ALA A 437 -18.75 18.30 -11.65
CA ALA A 437 -17.58 17.78 -10.95
C ALA A 437 -16.26 18.09 -11.70
N VAL A 438 -16.29 18.07 -13.03
CA VAL A 438 -15.11 18.27 -13.89
C VAL A 438 -14.89 19.73 -14.25
N ASP A 439 -15.85 20.61 -14.00
CA ASP A 439 -15.71 22.03 -14.32
C ASP A 439 -14.85 22.75 -13.29
N SER A 440 -13.98 23.63 -13.80
CA SER A 440 -13.11 24.49 -13.03
C SER A 440 -13.35 25.94 -13.44
N LYS A 441 -12.95 26.88 -12.58
CA LYS A 441 -12.99 28.31 -12.92
C LYS A 441 -12.21 28.52 -14.22
N ARG A 442 -12.89 29.09 -15.22
CA ARG A 442 -12.31 29.51 -16.49
C ARG A 442 -11.90 30.97 -16.40
N ILE A 443 -10.62 31.22 -16.62
CA ILE A 443 -10.04 32.57 -16.66
C ILE A 443 -9.41 32.82 -18.03
N THR A 444 -9.44 34.08 -18.48
CA THR A 444 -8.63 34.51 -19.62
C THR A 444 -7.34 35.11 -19.07
N TYR A 445 -6.21 34.49 -19.38
CA TYR A 445 -4.90 34.98 -18.97
C TYR A 445 -3.99 35.13 -20.20
N GLN A 446 -3.53 36.36 -20.46
CA GLN A 446 -2.75 36.71 -21.65
C GLN A 446 -1.33 37.19 -21.35
N ARG A 447 -0.96 37.31 -20.06
CA ARG A 447 0.36 37.78 -19.65
C ARG A 447 1.33 36.60 -19.62
N SER A 448 2.61 36.85 -19.93
CA SER A 448 3.64 35.82 -19.72
C SER A 448 4.08 35.78 -18.25
N VAL A 449 4.71 34.68 -17.83
CA VAL A 449 5.26 34.57 -16.47
C VAL A 449 6.35 35.63 -16.26
N LEU A 450 7.19 35.85 -17.28
CA LEU A 450 8.25 36.84 -17.25
C LEU A 450 7.71 38.25 -17.03
N GLU A 451 6.64 38.65 -17.73
CA GLU A 451 6.04 39.98 -17.62
C GLU A 451 5.63 40.31 -16.17
N VAL A 452 5.00 39.35 -15.48
CA VAL A 452 4.60 39.52 -14.07
C VAL A 452 5.82 39.60 -13.16
N ILE A 453 6.84 38.78 -13.41
CA ILE A 453 8.07 38.80 -12.61
C ILE A 453 8.83 40.12 -12.80
N GLU A 454 8.87 40.68 -14.01
CA GLU A 454 9.48 41.99 -14.27
C GLU A 454 8.76 43.12 -13.50
N GLU A 455 7.44 43.06 -13.34
CA GLU A 455 6.72 43.98 -12.44
C GLU A 455 7.12 43.78 -10.99
N GLN A 456 7.19 42.53 -10.52
CA GLN A 456 7.65 42.24 -9.15
C GLN A 456 9.08 42.72 -8.91
N MET A 457 9.95 42.68 -9.94
CA MET A 457 11.31 43.22 -9.87
C MET A 457 11.31 44.73 -9.66
N GLN A 458 10.39 45.47 -10.29
CA GLN A 458 10.26 46.92 -10.08
C GLN A 458 9.66 47.27 -8.71
N ASP A 459 8.64 46.54 -8.28
CA ASP A 459 7.92 46.82 -7.04
C ASP A 459 8.73 46.40 -5.79
N ASN A 460 9.57 45.37 -5.90
CA ASN A 460 10.27 44.76 -4.77
C ASN A 460 11.80 44.83 -4.87
N ARG A 461 12.38 45.82 -5.57
CA ARG A 461 13.82 45.93 -5.90
C ARG A 461 14.79 45.50 -4.80
N ASN A 462 14.60 46.00 -3.58
CA ASN A 462 15.50 45.76 -2.43
C ASN A 462 15.16 44.49 -1.63
N LYS A 463 14.06 43.81 -1.92
CA LYS A 463 13.65 42.57 -1.26
C LYS A 463 14.48 41.41 -1.79
N THR A 464 14.71 40.41 -0.95
CA THR A 464 15.37 39.17 -1.36
C THR A 464 14.49 38.37 -2.32
N ALA A 465 15.03 38.05 -3.50
CA ALA A 465 14.35 37.24 -4.51
C ALA A 465 14.75 35.76 -4.40
N VAL A 466 16.06 35.50 -4.29
CA VAL A 466 16.62 34.15 -4.18
C VAL A 466 17.60 34.11 -3.02
N CYS A 467 17.51 33.06 -2.21
CA CYS A 467 18.41 32.82 -1.09
C CYS A 467 18.96 31.39 -1.14
N MET A 468 20.24 31.21 -0.81
CA MET A 468 20.85 29.90 -0.62
C MET A 468 21.83 29.98 0.55
N ALA A 469 21.53 29.28 1.64
CA ALA A 469 22.28 29.39 2.90
C ALA A 469 22.39 30.85 3.40
N GLN A 470 23.60 31.41 3.53
CA GLN A 470 23.80 32.80 3.95
C GLN A 470 23.81 33.79 2.77
N ASP A 471 23.95 33.28 1.55
CA ASP A 471 24.02 34.11 0.37
C ASP A 471 22.60 34.41 -0.14
N LYS A 472 22.40 35.65 -0.58
CA LYS A 472 21.11 36.13 -1.04
C LYS A 472 21.31 37.12 -2.16
N ILE A 473 20.37 37.16 -3.09
CA ILE A 473 20.28 38.20 -4.10
C ILE A 473 18.94 38.90 -4.03
N THR A 474 18.96 40.21 -4.23
CA THR A 474 17.75 41.04 -4.33
C THR A 474 17.07 40.90 -5.68
N TYR A 475 15.85 41.42 -5.81
CA TYR A 475 15.17 41.51 -7.10
C TYR A 475 15.95 42.36 -8.12
N GLU A 476 16.64 43.42 -7.67
CA GLU A 476 17.50 44.24 -8.53
C GLU A 476 18.74 43.47 -9.04
N GLU A 477 19.37 42.68 -8.18
CA GLU A 477 20.50 41.84 -8.56
C GLU A 477 20.04 40.70 -9.48
N LEU A 478 18.86 40.13 -9.25
CA LEU A 478 18.24 39.13 -10.13
C LEU A 478 17.95 39.72 -11.52
N GLU A 479 17.37 40.92 -11.59
CA GLU A 479 17.12 41.64 -12.86
C GLU A 479 18.44 41.86 -13.62
N THR A 480 19.47 42.30 -12.92
CA THR A 480 20.81 42.52 -13.49
C THR A 480 21.35 41.26 -14.15
N ARG A 481 21.33 40.13 -13.41
CA ARG A 481 21.83 38.84 -13.90
C ARG A 481 21.00 38.29 -15.05
N MET A 482 19.68 38.50 -15.02
CA MET A 482 18.78 38.15 -16.12
C MET A 482 19.17 38.86 -17.42
N TYR A 483 19.43 40.17 -17.36
CA TYR A 483 19.87 40.94 -18.53
C TYR A 483 21.24 40.51 -19.04
N GLN A 484 22.20 40.24 -18.14
CA GLN A 484 23.52 39.73 -18.52
C GLN A 484 23.41 38.38 -19.25
N CYS A 485 22.57 37.46 -18.76
CA CYS A 485 22.33 36.18 -19.42
C CYS A 485 21.67 36.36 -20.80
N ALA A 486 20.62 37.19 -20.90
CA ALA A 486 19.94 37.43 -22.17
C ALA A 486 20.87 38.04 -23.23
N TYR A 487 21.68 39.03 -22.83
CA TYR A 487 22.70 39.64 -23.68
C TYR A 487 23.76 38.63 -24.13
N TYR A 488 24.22 37.79 -23.20
CA TYR A 488 25.19 36.73 -23.52
C TYR A 488 24.64 35.75 -24.57
N LEU A 489 23.39 35.32 -24.42
CA LEU A 489 22.75 34.39 -25.35
C LEU A 489 22.59 35.01 -26.75
N ARG A 490 22.17 36.27 -26.82
CA ARG A 490 22.06 37.01 -28.09
C ARG A 490 23.40 37.13 -28.82
N ASN A 491 24.46 37.50 -28.11
CA ASN A 491 25.79 37.58 -28.70
C ASN A 491 26.40 36.21 -29.01
N SER A 492 25.89 35.14 -28.39
CA SER A 492 26.22 33.75 -28.71
C SER A 492 25.42 33.19 -29.89
N GLY A 493 24.58 34.02 -30.53
CA GLY A 493 23.84 33.68 -31.74
C GLY A 493 22.45 33.09 -31.52
N VAL A 494 22.00 32.95 -30.26
CA VAL A 494 20.68 32.38 -29.95
C VAL A 494 19.58 33.29 -30.49
N GLN A 495 18.78 32.73 -31.40
CA GLN A 495 17.60 33.40 -31.94
C GLN A 495 16.39 33.09 -31.08
N ALA A 496 15.37 33.93 -31.18
CA ALA A 496 14.18 33.72 -30.39
C ALA A 496 13.23 32.70 -31.06
N GLY A 497 12.54 31.93 -30.22
CA GLY A 497 11.88 30.68 -30.60
C GLY A 497 12.80 29.45 -30.53
N GLU A 498 14.10 29.62 -30.30
CA GLU A 498 15.02 28.49 -30.12
C GLU A 498 14.94 27.90 -28.70
N ILE A 499 15.52 26.71 -28.55
CA ILE A 499 15.61 25.97 -27.29
C ILE A 499 17.04 26.12 -26.76
N VAL A 500 17.18 26.48 -25.50
CA VAL A 500 18.47 26.57 -24.79
C VAL A 500 18.53 25.52 -23.70
N SER A 501 19.50 24.61 -23.78
CA SER A 501 19.73 23.62 -22.72
C SER A 501 20.39 24.28 -21.50
N VAL A 502 20.02 23.84 -20.30
CA VAL A 502 20.57 24.32 -19.03
C VAL A 502 21.15 23.15 -18.26
N CYS A 503 22.48 23.09 -18.16
CA CYS A 503 23.24 22.06 -17.46
C CYS A 503 23.98 22.69 -16.28
N LEU A 504 23.23 23.15 -15.27
CA LEU A 504 23.73 23.88 -14.10
C LEU A 504 23.19 23.27 -12.82
N ASP A 505 24.04 23.15 -11.79
CA ASP A 505 23.55 22.83 -10.44
C ASP A 505 22.78 24.02 -9.83
N ARG A 506 22.05 23.77 -8.74
CA ARG A 506 21.40 24.85 -7.98
C ARG A 506 22.43 25.88 -7.54
N SER A 507 22.19 27.12 -7.92
CA SER A 507 23.01 28.28 -7.60
C SER A 507 22.15 29.54 -7.63
N LEU A 508 22.69 30.65 -7.13
CA LEU A 508 22.06 31.96 -7.24
C LEU A 508 21.92 32.46 -8.68
N TRP A 509 22.56 31.79 -9.65
CA TRP A 509 22.45 32.11 -11.07
C TRP A 509 21.32 31.34 -11.76
N LEU A 510 20.87 30.20 -11.22
CA LEU A 510 19.90 29.33 -11.90
C LEU A 510 18.62 30.09 -12.29
N SER A 511 17.96 30.76 -11.34
CA SER A 511 16.75 31.55 -11.64
C SER A 511 17.01 32.66 -12.64
N ALA A 512 18.15 33.36 -12.54
CA ALA A 512 18.52 34.43 -13.46
C ALA A 512 18.74 33.91 -14.90
N VAL A 513 19.34 32.73 -15.04
CA VAL A 513 19.57 32.08 -16.33
C VAL A 513 18.25 31.69 -16.99
N LEU A 514 17.33 31.05 -16.24
CA LEU A 514 16.03 30.66 -16.80
C LEU A 514 15.22 31.89 -17.25
N LEU A 515 15.22 32.96 -16.45
CA LEU A 515 14.60 34.22 -16.81
C LEU A 515 15.30 34.90 -18.00
N GLY A 516 16.63 34.81 -18.06
CA GLY A 516 17.43 35.37 -19.15
C GLY A 516 17.16 34.69 -20.50
N ILE A 517 16.96 33.37 -20.49
CA ILE A 517 16.53 32.60 -21.67
C ILE A 517 15.16 33.09 -22.16
N TRP A 518 14.18 33.24 -21.25
CA TRP A 518 12.90 33.83 -21.61
C TRP A 518 13.06 35.26 -22.11
N LYS A 519 13.92 36.07 -21.49
CA LYS A 519 14.16 37.46 -21.92
C LYS A 519 14.80 37.55 -23.30
N ALA A 520 15.60 36.56 -23.69
CA ALA A 520 16.10 36.38 -25.05
C ALA A 520 15.02 35.86 -26.02
N GLY A 521 13.80 35.58 -25.56
CA GLY A 521 12.70 35.04 -26.35
C GLY A 521 12.85 33.57 -26.72
N ALA A 522 13.67 32.82 -25.97
CA ALA A 522 13.90 31.40 -26.14
C ALA A 522 13.19 30.59 -25.03
N SER A 523 13.09 29.28 -25.21
CA SER A 523 12.59 28.34 -24.20
C SER A 523 13.76 27.54 -23.61
N PHE A 524 13.64 27.11 -22.36
CA PHE A 524 14.70 26.32 -21.74
C PHE A 524 14.40 24.82 -21.70
N LEU A 525 15.46 24.02 -21.74
CA LEU A 525 15.44 22.57 -21.54
C LEU A 525 16.45 22.19 -20.46
N THR A 526 15.99 21.65 -19.34
CA THR A 526 16.88 21.35 -18.21
C THR A 526 17.55 19.99 -18.33
N ILE A 527 18.85 19.93 -18.11
CA ILE A 527 19.67 18.69 -18.15
C ILE A 527 20.37 18.51 -16.81
N ASN A 528 20.38 17.28 -16.31
CA ASN A 528 20.99 16.95 -15.03
C ASN A 528 22.52 16.89 -15.18
N THR A 529 23.23 17.67 -14.37
CA THR A 529 24.70 17.75 -14.32
C THR A 529 25.37 16.41 -14.01
N ALA A 530 24.69 15.51 -13.32
CA ALA A 530 25.19 14.18 -12.96
C ALA A 530 25.09 13.15 -14.08
N GLU A 531 24.45 13.49 -15.22
CA GLU A 531 24.37 12.60 -16.38
C GLU A 531 25.75 12.40 -17.03
N SER A 532 25.94 11.27 -17.71
CA SER A 532 27.17 11.03 -18.47
C SER A 532 27.29 12.01 -19.64
N ASP A 533 28.52 12.35 -20.05
CA ASP A 533 28.74 13.32 -21.13
C ASP A 533 28.02 12.92 -22.42
N THR A 534 28.06 11.64 -22.79
CA THR A 534 27.32 11.11 -23.95
C THR A 534 25.81 11.34 -23.86
N ARG A 535 25.23 11.21 -22.66
CA ARG A 535 23.81 11.45 -22.44
C ARG A 535 23.48 12.94 -22.43
N LYS A 536 24.36 13.78 -21.85
CA LYS A 536 24.23 15.25 -21.95
C LYS A 536 24.22 15.68 -23.41
N ASP A 537 25.18 15.22 -24.22
CA ASP A 537 25.25 15.52 -25.65
C ASP A 537 23.97 15.09 -26.38
N THR A 538 23.45 13.90 -26.07
CA THR A 538 22.21 13.38 -26.65
C THR A 538 21.00 14.24 -26.28
N LEU A 539 20.87 14.65 -25.02
CA LEU A 539 19.74 15.45 -24.53
C LEU A 539 19.83 16.91 -25.01
N SER A 540 21.03 17.48 -25.13
CA SER A 540 21.23 18.84 -25.61
C SER A 540 21.21 18.96 -27.14
N ALA A 541 21.18 17.85 -27.88
CA ALA A 541 21.21 17.85 -29.34
C ALA A 541 20.03 18.62 -29.98
N VAL A 542 18.92 18.80 -29.25
CA VAL A 542 17.74 19.56 -29.71
C VAL A 542 17.86 21.08 -29.47
N SER A 543 18.84 21.52 -28.68
CA SER A 543 19.03 22.93 -28.32
C SER A 543 20.04 23.63 -29.24
N SER A 544 19.84 24.92 -29.52
CA SER A 544 20.80 25.74 -30.27
C SER A 544 22.02 26.13 -29.43
N TYR A 545 21.88 26.08 -28.11
CA TYR A 545 22.94 26.41 -27.17
C TYR A 545 22.76 25.63 -25.85
N CYS A 546 23.85 25.32 -25.16
CA CYS A 546 23.83 24.64 -23.86
C CYS A 546 24.63 25.44 -22.84
N ILE A 547 23.95 25.98 -21.82
CA ILE A 547 24.57 26.75 -20.74
C ILE A 547 25.18 25.81 -19.71
N THR A 548 26.42 26.10 -19.33
CA THR A 548 27.23 25.40 -18.35
C THR A 548 27.86 26.36 -17.34
N GLU A 549 28.51 25.83 -16.31
CA GLU A 549 29.19 26.64 -15.28
C GLU A 549 30.30 27.56 -15.86
N ALA A 550 30.86 27.20 -17.02
CA ALA A 550 31.85 28.06 -17.70
C ALA A 550 31.22 29.38 -18.17
N ASP A 551 29.98 29.32 -18.64
CA ASP A 551 29.27 30.47 -19.22
C ASP A 551 28.86 31.48 -18.15
N ILE A 552 28.59 31.01 -16.93
CA ILE A 552 28.29 31.88 -15.78
C ILE A 552 29.41 32.87 -15.51
N ARG A 553 30.68 32.43 -15.58
CA ARG A 553 31.84 33.30 -15.39
C ARG A 553 31.96 34.37 -16.49
N HIS A 554 31.51 34.05 -17.71
CA HIS A 554 31.44 35.01 -18.79
C HIS A 554 30.30 36.01 -18.58
N MET A 555 29.13 35.55 -18.12
CA MET A 555 27.98 36.41 -17.81
C MET A 555 28.29 37.40 -16.68
N GLU A 556 29.02 36.97 -15.65
CA GLU A 556 29.46 37.81 -14.53
C GLU A 556 30.35 38.98 -14.96
N ALA A 557 31.12 38.83 -16.03
CA ALA A 557 32.03 39.84 -16.55
C ALA A 557 31.35 40.89 -17.46
N ILE A 558 30.07 40.69 -17.82
CA ILE A 558 29.33 41.58 -18.71
C ILE A 558 28.88 42.82 -17.94
N ASP A 559 29.04 44.00 -18.53
CA ASP A 559 28.51 45.24 -17.95
C ASP A 559 26.97 45.20 -17.93
N ALA A 560 26.40 45.33 -16.74
CA ALA A 560 24.96 45.23 -16.52
C ALA A 560 24.16 46.31 -17.27
N LEU A 561 24.71 47.53 -17.37
CA LEU A 561 24.03 48.64 -18.01
C LEU A 561 24.04 48.50 -19.53
N GLU A 562 25.16 48.04 -20.10
CA GLU A 562 25.27 47.67 -21.52
C GLU A 562 24.27 46.57 -21.87
N ALA A 563 24.26 45.48 -21.11
CA ALA A 563 23.34 44.36 -21.32
C ALA A 563 21.87 44.82 -21.29
N LYS A 564 21.49 45.60 -20.27
CA LYS A 564 20.12 46.14 -20.14
C LYS A 564 19.74 47.03 -21.32
N ARG A 565 20.62 47.96 -21.73
CA ARG A 565 20.37 48.87 -22.86
C ARG A 565 20.23 48.12 -24.18
N PHE A 566 21.07 47.11 -24.42
CA PHE A 566 21.01 46.28 -25.61
C PHE A 566 19.66 45.55 -25.70
N MET A 567 19.30 44.82 -24.63
CA MET A 567 18.05 44.03 -24.63
C MET A 567 16.80 44.92 -24.71
N GLN A 568 16.82 46.12 -24.13
CA GLN A 568 15.72 47.08 -24.25
C GLN A 568 15.59 47.67 -25.67
N ALA A 569 16.71 47.85 -26.38
CA ALA A 569 16.69 48.34 -27.76
C ALA A 569 16.13 47.31 -28.75
N GLU A 570 16.24 46.01 -28.45
CA GLU A 570 15.71 44.92 -29.28
C GLU A 570 14.17 44.86 -29.32
N GLN A 571 13.49 45.45 -28.33
CA GLN A 571 12.01 45.58 -28.22
C GLN A 571 11.21 44.27 -28.41
N ARG A 572 11.77 43.11 -28.08
CA ARG A 572 11.01 41.85 -28.11
C ARG A 572 10.32 41.59 -26.77
N SER A 573 9.01 41.40 -26.81
CA SER A 573 8.20 40.95 -25.66
C SER A 573 7.98 39.44 -25.75
N VAL A 574 8.00 38.75 -24.61
CA VAL A 574 7.61 37.33 -24.52
C VAL A 574 6.09 37.25 -24.51
N LEU A 575 5.53 36.48 -25.45
CA LEU A 575 4.09 36.31 -25.60
C LEU A 575 3.60 35.13 -24.76
N SER A 576 2.31 35.13 -24.40
CA SER A 576 1.70 34.01 -23.66
C SER A 576 1.73 32.69 -24.43
N GLU A 577 1.68 32.76 -25.76
CA GLU A 577 1.72 31.58 -26.63
C GLU A 577 3.15 31.09 -26.90
N ASP A 578 4.19 31.79 -26.44
CA ASP A 578 5.57 31.30 -26.56
C ASP A 578 5.79 30.08 -25.67
N ASP A 579 6.76 29.24 -26.04
CA ASP A 579 7.17 28.10 -25.22
C ASP A 579 7.93 28.60 -23.98
N ALA A 580 7.49 28.16 -22.80
CA ALA A 580 8.20 28.44 -21.55
C ALA A 580 9.35 27.47 -21.37
N TYR A 581 9.06 26.17 -21.44
CA TYR A 581 10.06 25.14 -21.23
C TYR A 581 9.72 23.85 -21.95
N LEU A 582 10.76 23.07 -22.17
CA LEU A 582 10.68 21.68 -22.57
C LEU A 582 11.24 20.83 -21.44
N MET A 583 10.61 19.67 -21.20
CA MET A 583 11.09 18.73 -20.19
C MET A 583 11.03 17.31 -20.73
N TYR A 584 12.13 16.58 -20.60
CA TYR A 584 12.16 15.17 -20.97
C TYR A 584 11.39 14.31 -19.97
N THR A 585 10.50 13.47 -20.49
CA THR A 585 9.82 12.42 -19.75
C THR A 585 10.38 11.04 -20.13
N SER A 586 10.19 10.04 -19.25
CA SER A 586 10.52 8.64 -19.53
C SER A 586 9.55 8.10 -20.59
N GLY A 587 9.93 8.16 -21.86
CA GLY A 587 9.12 7.61 -22.95
C GLY A 587 9.03 6.08 -22.91
N THR A 588 7.89 5.54 -23.36
CA THR A 588 7.63 4.09 -23.50
C THR A 588 8.55 3.34 -24.46
N SER A 589 9.31 4.06 -25.29
CA SER A 589 10.15 3.50 -26.34
C SER A 589 11.66 3.59 -26.06
N GLY A 590 12.05 3.93 -24.82
CA GLY A 590 13.46 4.16 -24.43
C GLY A 590 14.11 5.45 -24.98
N ILE A 591 13.47 6.12 -25.93
CA ILE A 591 13.87 7.43 -26.45
C ILE A 591 13.24 8.53 -25.57
N PRO A 592 14.04 9.45 -24.98
CA PRO A 592 13.51 10.57 -24.21
C PRO A 592 12.56 11.45 -25.06
N LYS A 593 11.37 11.75 -24.54
CA LYS A 593 10.38 12.61 -25.21
C LYS A 593 10.27 13.94 -24.47
N ALA A 594 10.44 15.07 -25.15
CA ALA A 594 10.38 16.38 -24.52
C ALA A 594 8.98 16.98 -24.66
N ALA A 595 8.24 17.11 -23.56
CA ALA A 595 6.92 17.77 -23.55
C ALA A 595 7.08 19.28 -23.63
N ILE A 596 6.30 19.95 -24.49
CA ILE A 596 6.36 21.41 -24.71
C ILE A 596 5.29 22.12 -23.88
N ILE A 597 5.71 23.00 -22.99
CA ILE A 597 4.82 23.79 -22.12
C ILE A 597 4.88 25.27 -22.49
N SER A 598 3.71 25.91 -22.59
CA SER A 598 3.59 27.33 -22.96
C SER A 598 3.69 28.27 -21.75
N GLN A 599 4.05 29.53 -22.00
CA GLN A 599 4.03 30.60 -21.00
C GLN A 599 2.62 30.76 -20.39
N LYS A 600 1.57 30.69 -21.21
CA LYS A 600 0.17 30.77 -20.80
C LYS A 600 -0.18 29.67 -19.79
N SER A 601 0.11 28.41 -20.14
CA SER A 601 -0.20 27.26 -19.29
C SER A 601 0.48 27.38 -17.94
N LEU A 602 1.77 27.73 -17.93
CA LEU A 602 2.53 27.93 -16.69
C LEU A 602 1.97 29.09 -15.86
N ALA A 603 1.64 30.22 -16.48
CA ALA A 603 1.11 31.36 -15.75
C ALA A 603 -0.27 31.09 -15.12
N ILE A 604 -1.17 30.39 -15.82
CA ILE A 604 -2.45 29.95 -15.25
C ILE A 604 -2.20 29.03 -14.06
N ARG A 605 -1.26 28.08 -14.19
CA ARG A 605 -0.90 27.13 -13.13
C ARG A 605 -0.35 27.83 -11.88
N LEU A 606 0.50 28.85 -12.04
CA LEU A 606 1.06 29.64 -10.94
C LEU A 606 0.02 30.54 -10.29
N MET A 607 -0.80 31.23 -11.08
CA MET A 607 -1.90 32.06 -10.58
C MET A 607 -2.87 31.23 -9.74
N TRP A 608 -3.25 30.04 -10.22
CA TRP A 608 -4.14 29.16 -9.48
C TRP A 608 -3.56 28.79 -8.10
N MET A 609 -2.26 28.47 -8.01
CA MET A 609 -1.64 28.20 -6.70
C MET A 609 -1.71 29.39 -5.78
N LEU A 610 -1.36 30.56 -6.32
CA LEU A 610 -1.28 31.79 -5.54
C LEU A 610 -2.65 32.18 -4.99
N GLU A 611 -3.71 32.08 -5.80
CA GLU A 611 -5.09 32.36 -5.35
C GLU A 611 -5.60 31.29 -4.38
N THR A 612 -5.25 30.03 -4.56
CA THR A 612 -5.81 28.91 -3.78
C THR A 612 -5.11 28.73 -2.43
N TYR A 613 -3.78 28.84 -2.39
CA TYR A 613 -2.97 28.52 -1.21
C TYR A 613 -2.11 29.68 -0.71
N GLY A 614 -2.01 30.76 -1.47
CA GLY A 614 -0.92 31.73 -1.30
C GLY A 614 0.45 31.09 -1.57
N CYS A 615 1.52 31.76 -1.18
CA CYS A 615 2.89 31.22 -1.29
C CYS A 615 3.77 31.50 -0.06
N GLY A 616 3.24 32.18 0.97
CA GLY A 616 4.03 32.63 2.11
C GLY A 616 5.10 33.67 1.75
N GLU A 617 6.08 33.88 2.62
CA GLU A 617 7.26 34.70 2.32
C GLU A 617 8.40 33.87 1.72
N ASN A 618 8.61 32.64 2.20
CA ASN A 618 9.70 31.77 1.76
C ASN A 618 9.17 30.42 1.27
N VAL A 619 9.40 30.13 -0.02
CA VAL A 619 9.12 28.83 -0.64
C VAL A 619 10.41 28.03 -0.73
N LEU A 620 10.42 26.79 -0.25
CA LEU A 620 11.58 25.92 -0.33
C LEU A 620 11.74 25.33 -1.73
N GLN A 621 12.85 25.67 -2.39
CA GLN A 621 13.28 25.05 -3.64
C GLN A 621 14.25 23.91 -3.34
N LYS A 622 13.72 22.68 -3.37
CA LYS A 622 14.50 21.45 -3.09
C LYS A 622 14.42 20.40 -4.18
N THR A 623 13.42 20.49 -5.06
CA THR A 623 13.19 19.50 -6.10
C THR A 623 14.26 19.68 -7.20
N PRO A 624 14.87 18.59 -7.71
CA PRO A 624 15.81 18.70 -8.83
C PRO A 624 15.18 19.46 -10.00
N TYR A 625 15.93 20.39 -10.61
CA TYR A 625 15.40 21.31 -11.63
C TYR A 625 15.05 20.63 -12.98
N THR A 626 15.33 19.33 -13.09
CA THR A 626 14.94 18.47 -14.22
C THR A 626 13.60 17.76 -14.00
N PHE A 627 12.83 18.18 -13.00
CA PHE A 627 11.50 17.69 -12.71
C PHE A 627 10.55 18.89 -12.62
N ASP A 628 9.39 18.81 -13.27
CA ASP A 628 8.46 19.94 -13.46
C ASP A 628 7.98 20.60 -12.17
N VAL A 629 7.91 19.86 -11.07
CA VAL A 629 7.62 20.42 -9.74
C VAL A 629 8.63 21.51 -9.32
N SER A 630 9.90 21.44 -9.74
CA SER A 630 10.85 22.51 -9.43
C SER A 630 10.47 23.85 -10.04
N ILE A 631 9.71 23.85 -11.15
CA ILE A 631 9.37 25.05 -11.90
C ILE A 631 8.49 25.96 -11.03
N TRP A 632 7.50 25.42 -10.32
CA TRP A 632 6.71 26.26 -9.41
C TRP A 632 7.49 26.60 -8.13
N GLU A 633 8.37 25.73 -7.61
CA GLU A 633 9.23 26.09 -6.47
C GLU A 633 10.15 27.30 -6.76
N ILE A 634 10.56 27.45 -8.04
CA ILE A 634 11.37 28.58 -8.50
C ILE A 634 10.49 29.80 -8.80
N PHE A 635 9.45 29.65 -9.63
CA PHE A 635 8.74 30.79 -10.21
C PHE A 635 7.54 31.26 -9.40
N LEU A 636 6.85 30.42 -8.62
CA LEU A 636 5.73 30.85 -7.77
C LEU A 636 6.10 31.99 -6.82
N PRO A 637 7.19 31.89 -6.01
CA PRO A 637 7.57 32.99 -5.13
C PRO A 637 7.96 34.25 -5.90
N LEU A 638 8.68 34.10 -7.03
CA LEU A 638 9.09 35.26 -7.85
C LEU A 638 7.89 35.96 -8.49
N PHE A 639 6.92 35.18 -8.96
CA PHE A 639 5.65 35.66 -9.50
C PHE A 639 4.81 36.43 -8.47
N ALA A 640 5.01 36.15 -7.18
CA ALA A 640 4.32 36.79 -6.06
C ALA A 640 5.14 37.86 -5.31
N GLY A 641 6.35 38.21 -5.78
CA GLY A 641 7.22 39.17 -5.09
C GLY A 641 7.79 38.65 -3.75
N LYS A 642 7.95 37.33 -3.63
CA LYS A 642 8.44 36.60 -2.44
C LYS A 642 9.81 35.97 -2.68
N THR A 643 10.29 35.14 -1.77
CA THR A 643 11.64 34.56 -1.82
C THR A 643 11.61 33.08 -2.20
N SER A 644 12.37 32.71 -3.23
CA SER A 644 12.73 31.31 -3.51
C SER A 644 13.94 30.93 -2.65
N TYR A 645 13.72 30.10 -1.64
CA TYR A 645 14.76 29.65 -0.72
C TYR A 645 15.34 28.32 -1.21
N MET A 646 16.50 28.37 -1.84
CA MET A 646 17.16 27.23 -2.46
C MET A 646 17.96 26.42 -1.45
N LEU A 647 17.78 25.12 -1.55
CA LEU A 647 18.61 24.15 -0.87
C LEU A 647 19.96 24.01 -1.59
N ARG A 648 21.06 23.73 -0.88
CA ARG A 648 22.36 23.47 -1.53
C ARG A 648 22.28 22.21 -2.39
N PRO A 649 23.03 22.09 -3.50
CA PRO A 649 23.01 20.87 -4.31
C PRO A 649 23.19 19.60 -3.47
N GLN A 650 22.42 18.55 -3.77
CA GLN A 650 22.42 17.23 -3.11
C GLN A 650 21.82 17.16 -1.70
N ALA A 651 21.64 18.30 -1.00
CA ALA A 651 21.12 18.28 0.37
C ALA A 651 19.66 17.75 0.45
N GLU A 652 18.94 17.65 -0.67
CA GLU A 652 17.54 17.17 -0.72
C GLU A 652 17.40 15.69 -0.36
N ARG A 653 18.53 14.98 -0.27
CA ARG A 653 18.63 13.58 0.13
C ARG A 653 18.70 13.39 1.64
N PHE A 654 18.87 14.48 2.39
CA PHE A 654 19.19 14.47 3.82
C PHE A 654 18.06 15.12 4.62
N PRO A 655 17.21 14.32 5.30
CA PRO A 655 16.06 14.84 6.05
C PRO A 655 16.41 15.86 7.14
N ASP A 656 17.55 15.70 7.80
CA ASP A 656 18.06 16.57 8.85
C ASP A 656 18.50 17.94 8.30
N GLU A 657 19.14 17.97 7.12
CA GLU A 657 19.45 19.22 6.42
C GLU A 657 18.18 19.95 5.99
N ILE A 658 17.19 19.23 5.45
CA ILE A 658 15.88 19.79 5.10
C ILE A 658 15.23 20.42 6.33
N GLY A 659 15.19 19.71 7.46
CA GLY A 659 14.61 20.23 8.71
C GLY A 659 15.33 21.46 9.25
N THR A 660 16.66 21.49 9.10
CA THR A 660 17.48 22.65 9.46
C THR A 660 17.14 23.86 8.59
N VAL A 661 17.01 23.67 7.27
CA VAL A 661 16.62 24.73 6.33
C VAL A 661 15.19 25.21 6.58
N ILE A 662 14.24 24.31 6.87
CA ILE A 662 12.87 24.68 7.22
C ILE A 662 12.86 25.68 8.38
N THR A 663 13.62 25.37 9.43
CA THR A 663 13.67 26.19 10.65
C THR A 663 14.44 27.50 10.45
N GLN A 664 15.63 27.44 9.85
CA GLN A 664 16.49 28.62 9.67
C GLN A 664 15.95 29.59 8.61
N GLY A 665 15.42 29.03 7.52
CA GLY A 665 14.85 29.78 6.41
C GLY A 665 13.41 30.24 6.65
N LYS A 666 12.77 29.84 7.77
CA LYS A 666 11.36 30.10 8.07
C LYS A 666 10.48 29.79 6.86
N ILE A 667 10.59 28.55 6.39
CA ILE A 667 9.90 28.09 5.19
C ILE A 667 8.40 28.03 5.46
N ASP A 668 7.61 28.70 4.61
CA ASP A 668 6.15 28.71 4.70
C ASP A 668 5.53 27.58 3.86
N MET A 669 6.10 27.35 2.68
CA MET A 669 5.59 26.40 1.70
C MET A 669 6.70 25.47 1.22
N LEU A 670 6.39 24.18 1.18
CA LEU A 670 7.29 23.15 0.71
C LEU A 670 6.55 22.03 0.00
N HIS A 671 7.30 21.26 -0.78
CA HIS A 671 6.83 20.08 -1.47
C HIS A 671 7.38 18.81 -0.82
N PHE A 672 6.75 17.66 -0.93
CA PHE A 672 7.39 16.35 -0.78
C PHE A 672 6.80 15.34 -1.76
N VAL A 673 7.65 14.48 -2.31
CA VAL A 673 7.17 13.20 -2.84
C VAL A 673 6.84 12.28 -1.65
N PRO A 674 5.73 11.53 -1.62
CA PRO A 674 5.32 10.68 -0.50
C PRO A 674 6.43 9.80 0.10
N THR A 675 7.24 9.13 -0.72
CA THR A 675 8.38 8.34 -0.23
C THR A 675 9.36 9.19 0.61
N MET A 676 9.69 10.41 0.16
CA MET A 676 10.60 11.28 0.91
C MET A 676 9.94 11.88 2.16
N LEU A 677 8.63 12.16 2.09
CA LEU A 677 7.85 12.61 3.25
C LEU A 677 7.93 11.57 4.38
N GLN A 678 7.76 10.29 4.07
CA GLN A 678 7.83 9.21 5.07
C GLN A 678 9.17 9.20 5.81
N VAL A 679 10.29 9.30 5.07
CA VAL A 679 11.63 9.36 5.67
C VAL A 679 11.77 10.60 6.54
N PHE A 680 11.31 11.75 6.05
CA PHE A 680 11.40 13.01 6.77
C PHE A 680 10.59 13.01 8.07
N LEU A 681 9.35 12.52 8.04
CA LEU A 681 8.49 12.47 9.21
C LEU A 681 9.06 11.54 10.28
N LYS A 682 9.65 10.41 9.87
CA LYS A 682 10.34 9.51 10.80
C LYS A 682 11.52 10.19 11.48
N GLU A 683 12.42 10.83 10.73
CA GLU A 683 13.55 11.56 11.31
C GLU A 683 13.08 12.67 12.26
N ALA A 684 12.03 13.41 11.89
CA ALA A 684 11.47 14.45 12.73
C ALA A 684 10.89 13.88 14.05
N ALA A 685 10.14 12.78 13.97
CA ALA A 685 9.56 12.10 15.12
C ALA A 685 10.65 11.54 16.06
N ASP A 686 11.64 10.83 15.53
CA ASP A 686 12.76 10.26 16.31
C ASP A 686 13.51 11.36 17.08
N HIS A 687 13.58 12.56 16.52
CA HIS A 687 14.20 13.74 17.14
C HIS A 687 13.24 14.68 17.88
N HIS A 688 11.96 14.33 18.00
CA HIS A 688 10.94 15.14 18.66
C HIS A 688 10.87 16.57 18.09
N LYS A 689 11.06 16.73 16.78
CA LYS A 689 10.99 18.00 16.06
C LYS A 689 9.59 18.22 15.49
N ILE A 690 9.11 19.45 15.63
CA ILE A 690 7.88 19.94 14.99
C ILE A 690 8.20 21.21 14.21
N TYR A 691 7.45 21.49 13.15
CA TYR A 691 7.67 22.65 12.27
C TYR A 691 6.37 23.48 12.15
N PRO A 692 6.06 24.31 13.16
CA PRO A 692 4.79 25.05 13.22
C PRO A 692 4.69 26.23 12.24
N ASP A 693 5.82 26.67 11.68
CA ASP A 693 5.86 27.83 10.77
C ASP A 693 5.44 27.47 9.33
N VAL A 694 5.44 26.18 8.98
CA VAL A 694 5.02 25.73 7.65
C VAL A 694 3.50 25.79 7.55
N ARG A 695 3.00 26.54 6.57
CA ARG A 695 1.56 26.75 6.33
C ARG A 695 1.00 25.84 5.25
N THR A 696 1.82 25.46 4.26
CA THR A 696 1.37 24.61 3.17
C THR A 696 2.40 23.56 2.81
N MET A 697 1.98 22.30 2.83
CA MET A 697 2.76 21.15 2.37
C MET A 697 2.05 20.57 1.17
N ILE A 698 2.76 20.56 0.04
CA ILE A 698 2.28 19.96 -1.19
C ILE A 698 2.90 18.57 -1.33
N CYS A 699 2.10 17.58 -1.69
CA CYS A 699 2.54 16.24 -2.03
C CYS A 699 2.10 15.87 -3.44
N SER A 700 3.03 15.44 -4.28
CA SER A 700 2.71 14.92 -5.62
C SER A 700 3.77 13.94 -6.13
N GLY A 701 3.55 13.40 -7.33
CA GLY A 701 4.46 12.46 -7.98
C GLY A 701 4.25 10.98 -7.61
N GLU A 702 3.63 10.66 -6.47
CA GLU A 702 3.23 9.29 -6.05
C GLU A 702 1.85 9.30 -5.38
N ALA A 703 1.25 8.12 -5.21
CA ALA A 703 0.03 7.98 -4.43
C ALA A 703 0.30 8.31 -2.95
N LEU A 704 -0.46 9.26 -2.39
CA LEU A 704 -0.38 9.65 -0.99
C LEU A 704 -1.30 8.76 -0.13
N SER A 705 -0.78 8.25 0.99
CA SER A 705 -1.55 7.38 1.89
C SER A 705 -2.12 8.15 3.08
N ALA A 706 -3.29 7.72 3.54
CA ALA A 706 -3.95 8.29 4.72
C ALA A 706 -3.10 8.27 6.00
N PRO A 707 -2.40 7.16 6.34
CA PRO A 707 -1.52 7.16 7.51
C PRO A 707 -0.39 8.19 7.42
N LEU A 708 0.12 8.46 6.21
CA LEU A 708 1.19 9.43 6.02
C LEU A 708 0.68 10.88 6.20
N VAL A 709 -0.56 11.16 5.78
CA VAL A 709 -1.23 12.44 6.06
C VAL A 709 -1.40 12.67 7.55
N ASP A 710 -1.84 11.65 8.30
CA ASP A 710 -2.03 11.74 9.75
C ASP A 710 -0.71 12.05 10.46
N GLN A 711 0.38 11.36 10.08
CA GLN A 711 1.73 11.63 10.58
C GLN A 711 2.23 13.04 10.20
N ALA A 712 1.89 13.52 9.00
CA ALA A 712 2.25 14.87 8.57
C ALA A 712 1.60 15.92 9.49
N TYR A 713 0.33 15.75 9.86
CA TYR A 713 -0.35 16.65 10.80
C TYR A 713 0.24 16.63 12.23
N GLU A 714 0.94 15.57 12.63
CA GLU A 714 1.62 15.52 13.94
C GLU A 714 2.91 16.36 13.94
N ILE A 715 3.66 16.33 12.84
CA ILE A 715 4.94 17.04 12.70
C ILE A 715 4.73 18.50 12.23
N PHE A 716 3.67 18.76 11.47
CA PHE A 716 3.31 20.05 10.89
C PHE A 716 1.89 20.47 11.33
N PRO A 717 1.71 20.85 12.61
CA PRO A 717 0.37 21.01 13.20
C PRO A 717 -0.47 22.15 12.59
N GLU A 718 0.18 23.20 12.08
CA GLU A 718 -0.47 24.39 11.53
C GLU A 718 -0.54 24.40 9.99
N CYS A 719 -0.21 23.27 9.38
CA CYS A 719 -0.02 23.14 7.95
C CYS A 719 -1.28 22.61 7.25
N THR A 720 -1.57 23.14 6.07
CA THR A 720 -2.51 22.51 5.12
C THR A 720 -1.75 21.48 4.29
N VAL A 721 -2.12 20.21 4.39
CA VAL A 721 -1.55 19.13 3.57
C VAL A 721 -2.38 19.00 2.29
N VAL A 722 -1.72 19.11 1.14
CA VAL A 722 -2.37 19.12 -0.18
C VAL A 722 -1.81 17.99 -1.03
N ASN A 723 -2.67 17.12 -1.54
CA ASN A 723 -2.32 16.15 -2.57
C ASN A 723 -2.56 16.79 -3.95
N LEU A 724 -1.52 16.82 -4.80
CA LEU A 724 -1.62 17.25 -6.19
C LEU A 724 -1.31 16.09 -7.13
N TYR A 725 -1.91 16.15 -8.31
CA TYR A 725 -1.67 15.19 -9.37
C TYR A 725 -1.62 15.90 -10.72
N GLY A 726 -0.59 15.59 -11.52
CA GLY A 726 -0.62 15.78 -12.96
C GLY A 726 0.58 15.13 -13.63
N PRO A 727 0.46 14.80 -14.92
CA PRO A 727 1.59 14.45 -15.76
C PRO A 727 2.30 15.72 -16.27
N THR A 728 3.59 15.60 -16.60
CA THR A 728 4.38 16.69 -17.17
C THR A 728 3.77 17.27 -18.44
N GLU A 729 3.12 16.44 -19.23
CA GLU A 729 2.36 16.79 -20.42
C GLU A 729 1.19 17.74 -20.16
N CYS A 730 0.77 17.92 -18.91
CA CYS A 730 -0.33 18.78 -18.49
C CYS A 730 0.11 19.92 -17.56
N THR A 731 1.36 20.41 -17.69
CA THR A 731 1.87 21.55 -16.92
C THR A 731 1.85 21.31 -15.40
N ILE A 732 2.75 20.44 -14.94
CA ILE A 732 3.02 20.16 -13.53
C ILE A 732 1.89 19.36 -12.85
N ASP A 733 0.85 20.03 -12.34
CA ASP A 733 -0.27 19.37 -11.66
C ASP A 733 -1.60 19.98 -12.14
N VAL A 734 -2.62 19.14 -12.33
CA VAL A 734 -3.93 19.53 -12.86
C VAL A 734 -5.10 19.17 -11.96
N LEU A 735 -4.88 18.30 -10.97
CA LEU A 735 -5.86 17.94 -9.95
C LEU A 735 -5.32 18.25 -8.55
N HIS A 736 -6.22 18.61 -7.63
CA HIS A 736 -5.86 18.89 -6.25
C HIS A 736 -6.89 18.42 -5.23
N HIS A 737 -6.41 18.00 -4.06
CA HIS A 737 -7.21 17.70 -2.88
C HIS A 737 -6.53 18.25 -1.61
N VAL A 738 -7.31 18.92 -0.75
CA VAL A 738 -6.84 19.32 0.58
C VAL A 738 -7.15 18.18 1.54
N CYS A 739 -6.12 17.46 1.98
CA CYS A 739 -6.24 16.26 2.78
C CYS A 739 -6.70 16.61 4.20
N LYS A 740 -7.74 15.95 4.71
CA LYS A 740 -8.13 16.04 6.12
C LYS A 740 -7.51 14.92 6.94
N LYS A 741 -7.29 15.20 8.22
CA LYS A 741 -6.88 14.19 9.20
C LYS A 741 -7.93 13.08 9.28
N HIS A 742 -7.49 11.82 9.34
CA HIS A 742 -8.31 10.61 9.42
C HIS A 742 -9.20 10.33 8.20
N GLU A 743 -8.88 10.89 7.03
CA GLU A 743 -9.48 10.43 5.77
C GLU A 743 -9.12 8.96 5.51
N LYS A 744 -10.09 8.15 5.06
CA LYS A 744 -9.84 6.72 4.80
C LYS A 744 -9.09 6.47 3.49
N LYS A 745 -9.34 7.31 2.48
CA LYS A 745 -8.73 7.22 1.15
C LYS A 745 -8.46 8.64 0.67
N ILE A 746 -7.26 8.89 0.17
CA ILE A 746 -6.85 10.20 -0.33
C ILE A 746 -7.14 10.27 -1.83
N PRO A 747 -8.07 11.12 -2.31
CA PRO A 747 -8.27 11.32 -3.73
C PRO A 747 -7.13 12.17 -4.35
N ILE A 748 -7.03 12.12 -5.67
CA ILE A 748 -6.23 13.09 -6.45
C ILE A 748 -7.00 14.38 -6.68
N GLY A 749 -8.32 14.35 -6.46
CA GLY A 749 -9.13 15.53 -6.20
C GLY A 749 -9.79 16.11 -7.45
N LYS A 750 -9.88 17.45 -7.51
CA LYS A 750 -10.65 18.18 -8.53
C LYS A 750 -9.77 19.02 -9.46
N PRO A 751 -10.25 19.34 -10.67
CA PRO A 751 -9.47 20.14 -11.62
C PRO A 751 -9.13 21.55 -11.16
N VAL A 752 -7.90 21.98 -11.47
CA VAL A 752 -7.43 23.37 -11.31
C VAL A 752 -7.97 24.26 -12.44
N TYR A 753 -7.68 25.57 -12.38
CA TYR A 753 -8.17 26.53 -13.39
C TYR A 753 -7.92 26.09 -14.83
N ASN A 754 -8.88 26.38 -15.71
CA ASN A 754 -8.84 26.08 -17.13
C ASN A 754 -8.55 24.62 -17.48
N THR A 755 -8.86 23.70 -16.56
CA THR A 755 -8.63 22.27 -16.73
C THR A 755 -9.91 21.51 -16.47
N ARG A 756 -10.14 20.43 -17.21
CA ARG A 756 -11.14 19.41 -16.88
C ARG A 756 -10.48 18.04 -16.90
N ALA A 757 -11.04 17.11 -16.14
CA ALA A 757 -10.55 15.74 -16.09
C ALA A 757 -11.73 14.78 -16.20
N TYR A 758 -11.73 13.99 -17.27
CA TYR A 758 -12.76 13.03 -17.58
C TYR A 758 -12.25 11.61 -17.35
N ILE A 759 -13.16 10.71 -17.02
CA ILE A 759 -12.87 9.28 -16.95
C ILE A 759 -13.46 8.64 -18.21
N VAL A 760 -12.62 8.00 -19.01
CA VAL A 760 -13.03 7.45 -20.31
C VAL A 760 -12.71 5.96 -20.44
N ASN A 761 -13.49 5.26 -21.26
CA ASN A 761 -13.26 3.86 -21.57
C ASN A 761 -12.27 3.68 -22.75
N ALA A 762 -12.07 2.43 -23.20
CA ALA A 762 -11.12 2.14 -24.29
C ALA A 762 -11.53 2.72 -25.64
N GLU A 763 -12.82 2.93 -25.89
CA GLU A 763 -13.36 3.59 -27.08
C GLU A 763 -13.40 5.12 -26.96
N HIS A 764 -12.73 5.69 -25.95
CA HIS A 764 -12.69 7.13 -25.68
C HIS A 764 -14.08 7.72 -25.39
N LYS A 765 -14.97 6.94 -24.78
CA LYS A 765 -16.29 7.40 -24.32
C LYS A 765 -16.28 7.72 -22.83
N LEU A 766 -17.08 8.71 -22.45
CA LEU A 766 -17.25 9.13 -21.06
C LEU A 766 -17.83 8.00 -20.20
N LEU A 767 -17.29 7.84 -18.99
CA LEU A 767 -17.78 6.92 -17.98
C LEU A 767 -18.45 7.67 -16.83
N PRO A 768 -19.50 7.08 -16.22
CA PRO A 768 -20.22 7.73 -15.14
C PRO A 768 -19.51 7.56 -13.79
N ALA A 769 -19.97 8.27 -12.76
CA ALA A 769 -19.38 8.19 -11.42
C ALA A 769 -19.44 6.74 -10.85
N GLY A 770 -18.41 6.36 -10.09
CA GLY A 770 -18.24 5.02 -9.52
C GLY A 770 -17.64 3.98 -10.47
N VAL A 771 -17.29 4.37 -11.70
CA VAL A 771 -16.68 3.49 -12.70
C VAL A 771 -15.22 3.86 -12.94
N GLU A 772 -14.34 2.86 -12.94
CA GLU A 772 -12.93 3.03 -13.24
C GLU A 772 -12.69 3.13 -14.76
N GLY A 773 -11.84 4.07 -15.16
CA GLY A 773 -11.44 4.29 -16.54
C GLY A 773 -10.20 5.15 -16.66
N GLU A 774 -9.74 5.37 -17.88
CA GLU A 774 -8.52 6.15 -18.14
C GLU A 774 -8.79 7.63 -17.88
N ILE A 775 -7.86 8.30 -17.20
CA ILE A 775 -7.96 9.73 -16.92
C ILE A 775 -7.55 10.49 -18.19
N CYS A 776 -8.48 11.26 -18.74
CA CYS A 776 -8.28 12.16 -19.87
C CYS A 776 -8.36 13.61 -19.38
N ILE A 777 -7.28 14.38 -19.57
CA ILE A 777 -7.20 15.78 -19.14
C ILE A 777 -7.43 16.69 -20.34
N THR A 778 -8.27 17.71 -20.19
CA THR A 778 -8.51 18.73 -21.23
C THR A 778 -8.29 20.14 -20.71
N GLY A 779 -8.04 21.08 -21.63
CA GLY A 779 -7.99 22.51 -21.34
C GLY A 779 -6.63 23.16 -21.56
N ASP A 780 -6.44 24.37 -21.01
CA ASP A 780 -5.27 25.22 -21.31
C ASP A 780 -3.96 24.71 -20.68
N LEU A 781 -4.04 23.84 -19.67
CA LEU A 781 -2.84 23.26 -19.04
C LEU A 781 -2.28 22.07 -19.84
N VAL A 782 -3.02 21.55 -20.82
CA VAL A 782 -2.50 20.51 -21.72
C VAL A 782 -1.43 21.12 -22.63
N GLY A 783 -0.23 20.52 -22.61
CA GLY A 783 0.93 20.94 -23.38
C GLY A 783 0.69 20.90 -24.89
N LYS A 784 1.64 21.43 -25.67
CA LYS A 784 1.53 21.50 -27.13
C LYS A 784 1.81 20.18 -27.84
N GLY A 785 2.21 19.14 -27.10
CA GLY A 785 2.68 17.86 -27.61
C GLY A 785 4.14 17.60 -27.28
N TYR A 786 4.71 16.58 -27.92
CA TYR A 786 6.14 16.28 -27.81
C TYR A 786 6.92 16.96 -28.95
N TYR A 787 8.11 17.48 -28.64
CA TYR A 787 8.96 18.12 -29.63
C TYR A 787 9.33 17.18 -30.77
N GLN A 788 9.01 17.60 -32.00
CA GLN A 788 9.25 16.86 -33.25
C GLN A 788 8.72 15.41 -33.26
N MET A 789 7.72 15.10 -32.43
CA MET A 789 7.14 13.75 -32.32
C MET A 789 5.62 13.81 -32.25
N GLN A 790 4.96 13.03 -33.11
CA GLN A 790 3.52 12.79 -33.02
C GLN A 790 3.23 11.72 -31.97
N SER A 791 2.16 11.88 -31.21
CA SER A 791 1.74 10.91 -30.20
C SER A 791 0.22 10.83 -30.15
N GLU A 792 -0.30 9.60 -30.15
CA GLU A 792 -1.73 9.32 -30.04
C GLU A 792 -2.32 9.73 -28.68
N ALA A 793 -1.47 9.94 -27.66
CA ALA A 793 -1.90 10.42 -26.35
C ALA A 793 -2.34 11.89 -26.36
N PHE A 794 -1.93 12.70 -27.35
CA PHE A 794 -2.40 14.07 -27.52
C PHE A 794 -3.48 14.12 -28.60
N GLY A 795 -4.63 14.71 -28.26
CA GLY A 795 -5.77 14.75 -29.17
C GLY A 795 -6.74 15.88 -28.86
N SER A 796 -8.01 15.64 -29.16
CA SER A 796 -9.13 16.53 -28.84
C SER A 796 -10.24 15.73 -28.19
N PHE A 797 -10.81 16.24 -27.11
CA PHE A 797 -11.95 15.65 -26.42
C PHE A 797 -12.93 16.76 -26.04
N MET A 798 -14.21 16.58 -26.35
CA MET A 798 -15.26 17.60 -26.16
C MET A 798 -14.90 18.98 -26.76
N GLY A 799 -14.15 18.98 -27.88
CA GLY A 799 -13.75 20.20 -28.59
C GLY A 799 -12.56 20.96 -27.98
N GLU A 800 -11.97 20.46 -26.88
CA GLU A 800 -10.76 21.01 -26.26
C GLU A 800 -9.54 20.12 -26.53
N ARG A 801 -8.33 20.69 -26.48
CA ARG A 801 -7.10 19.88 -26.51
C ARG A 801 -7.10 18.92 -25.32
N ALA A 802 -6.74 17.66 -25.58
CA ALA A 802 -6.80 16.58 -24.62
C ALA A 802 -5.48 15.81 -24.51
N TYR A 803 -5.21 15.26 -23.34
CA TYR A 803 -4.12 14.32 -23.08
C TYR A 803 -4.62 13.09 -22.32
N ASP A 804 -4.41 11.91 -22.91
CA ASP A 804 -4.68 10.62 -22.27
C ASP A 804 -3.48 10.22 -21.41
N THR A 805 -3.69 10.15 -20.10
CA THR A 805 -2.59 10.05 -19.11
C THR A 805 -1.94 8.65 -19.05
N GLY A 806 -2.66 7.62 -19.49
CA GLY A 806 -2.34 6.22 -19.21
C GLY A 806 -2.53 5.82 -17.74
N ASP A 807 -3.03 6.72 -16.89
CA ASP A 807 -3.41 6.43 -15.51
C ASP A 807 -4.90 6.06 -15.45
N TYR A 808 -5.24 5.06 -14.64
CA TYR A 808 -6.62 4.74 -14.31
C TYR A 808 -7.09 5.56 -13.11
N GLY A 809 -8.32 6.03 -13.18
CA GLY A 809 -9.00 6.71 -12.09
C GLY A 809 -10.50 6.49 -12.11
N MET A 810 -11.16 6.93 -11.06
CA MET A 810 -12.60 6.83 -10.88
C MET A 810 -13.13 8.15 -10.33
N LEU A 811 -14.15 8.72 -10.98
CA LEU A 811 -14.90 9.84 -10.43
C LEU A 811 -15.80 9.32 -9.31
N GLY A 812 -15.58 9.76 -8.08
CA GLY A 812 -16.43 9.45 -6.95
C GLY A 812 -17.74 10.24 -6.96
N PHE A 813 -18.74 9.75 -6.20
CA PHE A 813 -20.01 10.45 -6.00
C PHE A 813 -19.88 11.74 -5.17
N ASP A 814 -18.71 11.95 -4.54
CA ASP A 814 -18.32 13.21 -3.88
C ASP A 814 -17.76 14.27 -4.87
N GLY A 815 -17.63 13.89 -6.15
CA GLY A 815 -17.08 14.71 -7.22
C GLY A 815 -15.55 14.79 -7.22
N ASN A 816 -14.86 13.99 -6.41
CA ASN A 816 -13.41 13.87 -6.45
C ASN A 816 -12.99 12.73 -7.37
N ILE A 817 -11.82 12.86 -8.01
CA ILE A 817 -11.22 11.76 -8.75
C ILE A 817 -10.29 10.98 -7.81
N TYR A 818 -10.41 9.65 -7.84
CA TYR A 818 -9.57 8.70 -7.13
C TYR A 818 -8.62 8.03 -8.12
N TYR A 819 -7.34 7.94 -7.77
CA TYR A 819 -6.34 7.20 -8.55
C TYR A 819 -6.52 5.68 -8.34
N CYS A 820 -6.56 4.93 -9.43
CA CYS A 820 -6.74 3.47 -9.44
C CYS A 820 -5.53 2.69 -9.98
N GLY A 821 -4.50 3.37 -10.45
CA GLY A 821 -3.27 2.73 -10.93
C GLY A 821 -2.89 3.18 -12.35
N ARG A 822 -2.13 2.35 -13.06
CA ARG A 822 -1.71 2.60 -14.45
C ARG A 822 -2.22 1.51 -15.38
N LYS A 823 -2.44 1.91 -16.64
CA LYS A 823 -2.78 1.01 -17.76
C LYS A 823 -1.58 0.19 -18.24
N ASP A 824 -0.37 0.71 -18.07
CA ASP A 824 0.89 0.12 -18.51
C ASP A 824 1.75 -0.41 -17.34
N THR A 825 2.89 -1.03 -17.65
CA THR A 825 3.88 -1.49 -16.68
C THR A 825 4.77 -0.37 -16.13
N GLN A 826 4.40 0.90 -16.34
CA GLN A 826 5.20 2.00 -15.83
C GLN A 826 4.99 2.13 -14.33
N HIS A 827 6.09 2.31 -13.61
CA HIS A 827 6.08 2.46 -12.17
C HIS A 827 6.54 3.86 -11.78
N LYS A 828 5.87 4.44 -10.78
CA LYS A 828 6.37 5.62 -10.08
C LYS A 828 7.35 5.16 -9.00
N ILE A 829 8.64 5.38 -9.22
CA ILE A 829 9.70 5.02 -8.30
C ILE A 829 10.36 6.32 -7.81
N ARG A 830 10.17 6.66 -6.53
CA ARG A 830 10.70 7.90 -5.91
C ARG A 830 10.24 9.16 -6.64
N GLY A 831 8.96 9.18 -7.01
CA GLY A 831 8.32 10.29 -7.74
C GLY A 831 8.68 10.39 -9.21
N MET A 832 9.57 9.53 -9.72
CA MET A 832 9.90 9.49 -11.15
C MET A 832 9.09 8.41 -11.85
N ARG A 833 8.57 8.78 -13.01
CA ARG A 833 8.00 7.82 -13.95
C ARG A 833 9.14 7.00 -14.55
N ILE A 834 9.06 5.68 -14.42
CA ILE A 834 10.05 4.75 -14.99
C ILE A 834 9.31 3.68 -15.76
N ASP A 835 9.71 3.50 -17.01
CA ASP A 835 9.26 2.42 -17.86
C ASP A 835 10.25 1.25 -17.79
N LEU A 836 9.79 0.11 -17.27
CA LEU A 836 10.62 -1.09 -17.15
C LEU A 836 10.91 -1.73 -18.50
N SER A 837 9.98 -1.64 -19.46
CA SER A 837 10.16 -2.19 -20.81
C SER A 837 11.25 -1.43 -21.57
N ALA A 838 11.33 -0.11 -21.39
CA ALA A 838 12.40 0.70 -21.95
C ALA A 838 13.80 0.30 -21.42
N LEU A 839 13.89 -0.10 -20.14
CA LEU A 839 15.11 -0.64 -19.56
C LEU A 839 15.44 -2.02 -20.12
N GLU A 840 14.44 -2.88 -20.28
CA GLU A 840 14.59 -4.20 -20.92
C GLU A 840 15.12 -4.05 -22.34
N ASP A 841 14.57 -3.13 -23.14
CA ASP A 841 15.03 -2.83 -24.49
C ASP A 841 16.49 -2.37 -24.52
N VAL A 842 16.90 -1.50 -23.58
CA VAL A 842 18.29 -1.05 -23.46
C VAL A 842 19.22 -2.21 -23.07
N LEU A 843 18.77 -3.13 -22.22
CA LEU A 843 19.52 -4.36 -21.89
C LEU A 843 19.68 -5.26 -23.12
N LEU A 844 18.65 -5.38 -23.96
CA LEU A 844 18.70 -6.16 -25.20
C LEU A 844 19.68 -5.60 -26.24
N MET A 845 20.08 -4.32 -26.15
CA MET A 845 21.13 -3.76 -27.00
C MET A 845 22.53 -4.31 -26.67
N HIS A 846 22.72 -5.01 -25.55
CA HIS A 846 24.00 -5.62 -25.19
C HIS A 846 24.15 -7.01 -25.85
N GLU A 847 25.21 -7.22 -26.65
CA GLU A 847 25.42 -8.41 -27.52
C GLU A 847 25.28 -9.78 -26.84
N LYS A 848 25.44 -9.84 -25.51
CA LYS A 848 25.41 -11.06 -24.70
C LYS A 848 24.07 -11.32 -23.99
N ILE A 849 23.11 -10.41 -24.08
CA ILE A 849 21.79 -10.51 -23.43
C ILE A 849 20.76 -10.94 -24.47
N GLN A 850 20.15 -12.11 -24.27
CA GLN A 850 19.17 -12.69 -25.20
C GLN A 850 17.73 -12.27 -24.85
N ARG A 851 17.45 -12.12 -23.54
CA ARG A 851 16.19 -11.64 -22.97
C ARG A 851 16.49 -10.87 -21.68
N ALA A 852 15.65 -9.90 -21.35
CA ALA A 852 15.63 -9.23 -20.07
C ALA A 852 14.20 -9.17 -19.53
N ALA A 853 14.05 -9.23 -18.21
CA ALA A 853 12.79 -8.99 -17.52
C ALA A 853 13.08 -8.15 -16.28
N ALA A 854 12.38 -7.03 -16.12
CA ALA A 854 12.57 -6.06 -15.06
C ALA A 854 11.35 -6.04 -14.13
N THR A 855 11.56 -5.76 -12.85
CA THR A 855 10.47 -5.58 -11.87
C THR A 855 10.82 -4.50 -10.87
N VAL A 856 9.82 -4.01 -10.15
CA VAL A 856 10.00 -3.14 -8.99
C VAL A 856 9.74 -3.92 -7.71
N ARG A 857 10.74 -4.02 -6.83
CA ARG A 857 10.58 -4.52 -5.46
C ARG A 857 11.11 -3.52 -4.46
N ASN A 858 10.31 -3.19 -3.44
CA ASN A 858 10.64 -2.18 -2.41
C ASN A 858 11.12 -0.85 -3.02
N ASN A 859 10.39 -0.31 -4.01
CA ASN A 859 10.75 0.92 -4.75
C ASN A 859 12.16 0.87 -5.38
N ARG A 860 12.57 -0.32 -5.88
CA ARG A 860 13.83 -0.53 -6.60
C ARG A 860 13.63 -1.39 -7.83
N ILE A 861 14.38 -1.07 -8.87
CA ILE A 861 14.42 -1.84 -10.09
C ILE A 861 15.34 -3.06 -9.90
N GLU A 862 14.83 -4.24 -10.16
CA GLU A 862 15.61 -5.47 -10.27
C GLU A 862 15.44 -6.03 -11.68
N VAL A 863 16.47 -6.67 -12.24
CA VAL A 863 16.41 -7.26 -13.58
C VAL A 863 16.96 -8.68 -13.61
N CYS A 864 16.30 -9.54 -14.39
CA CYS A 864 16.76 -10.85 -14.79
C CYS A 864 17.23 -10.78 -16.24
N CYS A 865 18.45 -11.25 -16.51
CA CYS A 865 19.06 -11.28 -17.84
C CYS A 865 19.29 -12.75 -18.24
N LEU A 866 18.80 -13.13 -19.41
CA LEU A 866 19.11 -14.40 -20.05
C LEU A 866 20.46 -14.27 -20.76
N SER A 867 21.49 -14.92 -20.23
CA SER A 867 22.85 -14.93 -20.78
C SER A 867 23.58 -16.21 -20.38
N GLU A 868 24.44 -16.74 -21.26
CA GLU A 868 25.22 -17.95 -20.98
C GLU A 868 26.18 -17.78 -19.79
N LYS A 869 26.65 -16.55 -19.55
CA LYS A 869 27.58 -16.20 -18.47
C LYS A 869 27.22 -14.85 -17.88
N GLU A 870 27.62 -14.64 -16.63
CA GLU A 870 27.60 -13.31 -16.02
C GLU A 870 28.39 -12.32 -16.88
N ILE A 871 27.87 -11.10 -17.02
CA ILE A 871 28.48 -10.03 -17.82
C ILE A 871 29.19 -9.06 -16.87
N PRO A 872 30.53 -9.09 -16.78
CA PRO A 872 31.27 -8.15 -15.95
C PRO A 872 30.99 -6.72 -16.40
N ASN A 873 30.85 -5.80 -15.45
CA ASN A 873 30.66 -4.36 -15.70
C ASN A 873 29.37 -3.99 -16.46
N LEU A 874 28.34 -4.85 -16.52
CA LEU A 874 27.07 -4.51 -17.17
C LEU A 874 26.42 -3.24 -16.60
N ARG A 875 26.49 -3.03 -15.27
CA ARG A 875 26.04 -1.77 -14.65
C ARG A 875 26.77 -0.53 -15.16
N LEU A 876 28.10 -0.61 -15.37
CA LEU A 876 28.89 0.49 -15.94
C LEU A 876 28.48 0.76 -17.38
N TRP A 877 28.14 -0.29 -18.13
CA TRP A 877 27.63 -0.16 -19.48
C TRP A 877 26.23 0.50 -19.52
N LEU A 878 25.35 0.15 -18.58
CA LEU A 878 24.02 0.76 -18.42
C LEU A 878 24.11 2.23 -18.00
N LYS A 879 25.02 2.59 -17.09
CA LYS A 879 25.26 3.97 -16.64
C LYS A 879 25.61 4.95 -17.77
N LYS A 880 26.10 4.46 -18.91
CA LYS A 880 26.39 5.28 -20.10
C LYS A 880 25.15 5.57 -20.96
N ARG A 881 24.03 4.88 -20.72
CA ARG A 881 22.83 4.90 -21.57
C ARG A 881 21.58 5.32 -20.81
N LEU A 882 21.49 4.94 -19.54
CA LEU A 882 20.34 5.18 -18.69
C LEU A 882 20.64 6.24 -17.63
N PRO A 883 19.63 7.02 -17.20
CA PRO A 883 19.71 7.85 -16.00
C PRO A 883 20.11 7.03 -14.78
N PRO A 884 20.80 7.62 -13.79
CA PRO A 884 21.20 6.94 -12.55
C PRO A 884 20.06 6.20 -11.83
N GLN A 885 18.84 6.72 -11.90
CA GLN A 885 17.67 6.19 -11.20
C GLN A 885 16.98 5.01 -11.92
N GLN A 886 17.29 4.82 -13.21
CA GLN A 886 16.84 3.67 -13.99
C GLN A 886 17.85 2.50 -13.94
N ILE A 887 18.98 2.68 -13.26
CA ILE A 887 19.98 1.62 -13.11
C ILE A 887 19.47 0.56 -12.13
N PRO A 888 19.42 -0.72 -12.52
CA PRO A 888 18.94 -1.78 -11.65
C PRO A 888 19.76 -1.94 -10.36
N ALA A 889 19.07 -1.98 -9.24
CA ALA A 889 19.62 -2.26 -7.92
C ALA A 889 20.12 -3.70 -7.78
N LYS A 890 19.59 -4.64 -8.59
CA LYS A 890 20.07 -6.03 -8.72
C LYS A 890 19.96 -6.51 -10.17
N ILE A 891 20.95 -7.31 -10.58
CA ILE A 891 20.98 -7.95 -11.91
C ILE A 891 21.23 -9.45 -11.68
N TYR A 892 20.29 -10.28 -12.10
CA TYR A 892 20.35 -11.73 -12.02
C TYR A 892 20.65 -12.31 -13.39
N PHE A 893 21.56 -13.28 -13.47
CA PHE A 893 21.89 -13.95 -14.72
C PHE A 893 21.38 -15.38 -14.70
N PHE A 894 20.63 -15.73 -15.74
CA PHE A 894 20.08 -17.06 -15.96
C PHE A 894 20.58 -17.63 -17.27
N SER A 895 20.91 -18.92 -17.29
CA SER A 895 21.16 -19.67 -18.53
C SER A 895 19.87 -20.02 -19.26
N THR A 896 18.75 -20.13 -18.54
CA THR A 896 17.40 -20.34 -19.08
C THR A 896 16.35 -19.62 -18.24
N PHE A 897 15.34 -19.04 -18.88
CA PHE A 897 14.17 -18.51 -18.19
C PHE A 897 13.11 -19.61 -17.98
N PRO A 898 12.34 -19.59 -16.88
CA PRO A 898 11.23 -20.50 -16.68
C PRO A 898 10.04 -20.07 -17.55
N TYR A 899 9.40 -21.05 -18.19
CA TYR A 899 8.20 -20.82 -19.01
C TYR A 899 7.06 -21.67 -18.47
N ASN A 900 5.84 -21.15 -18.54
CA ASN A 900 4.65 -21.89 -18.18
C ASN A 900 4.30 -22.93 -19.28
N LYS A 901 3.28 -23.76 -19.02
CA LYS A 901 2.83 -24.83 -19.95
C LYS A 901 2.41 -24.30 -21.33
N ASN A 902 2.14 -23.00 -21.46
CA ASN A 902 1.75 -22.34 -22.70
C ASN A 902 2.93 -21.64 -23.41
N GLY A 903 4.17 -21.83 -22.95
CA GLY A 903 5.37 -21.24 -23.54
C GLY A 903 5.54 -19.74 -23.27
N LYS A 904 4.72 -19.14 -22.40
CA LYS A 904 4.89 -17.75 -21.93
C LYS A 904 5.85 -17.74 -20.73
N LEU A 905 6.58 -16.64 -20.55
CA LEU A 905 7.48 -16.45 -19.41
C LEU A 905 6.69 -16.62 -18.11
N ASP A 906 7.19 -17.46 -17.20
CA ASP A 906 6.62 -17.59 -15.86
C ASP A 906 7.34 -16.62 -14.93
N GLU A 907 6.83 -15.39 -14.86
CA GLU A 907 7.45 -14.30 -14.10
C GLU A 907 7.53 -14.61 -12.61
N THR A 908 6.49 -15.21 -12.04
CA THR A 908 6.46 -15.60 -10.63
C THR A 908 7.62 -16.55 -10.32
N LEU A 909 7.76 -17.63 -11.10
CA LEU A 909 8.84 -18.60 -10.90
C LEU A 909 10.22 -18.04 -11.22
N LEU A 910 10.34 -17.14 -12.21
CA LEU A 910 11.59 -16.44 -12.52
C LEU A 910 12.07 -15.63 -11.30
N TRP A 911 11.15 -14.88 -10.69
CA TRP A 911 11.48 -14.01 -9.57
C TRP A 911 11.70 -14.76 -8.25
N GLU A 912 11.04 -15.90 -8.04
CA GLU A 912 11.35 -16.83 -6.93
C GLU A 912 12.79 -17.35 -7.04
N LYS A 913 13.20 -17.82 -8.23
CA LYS A 913 14.56 -18.31 -8.47
C LYS A 913 15.61 -17.20 -8.31
N ALA A 914 15.29 -15.98 -8.73
CA ALA A 914 16.18 -14.82 -8.53
C ALA A 914 16.41 -14.53 -7.03
N ILE A 915 15.37 -14.64 -6.19
CA ILE A 915 15.50 -14.50 -4.73
C ILE A 915 16.38 -15.61 -4.14
N GLU A 916 16.19 -16.85 -4.59
CA GLU A 916 16.99 -17.99 -4.13
C GLU A 916 18.47 -17.83 -4.50
N GLN A 917 18.77 -17.42 -5.74
CA GLN A 917 20.12 -17.15 -6.22
C GLN A 917 20.81 -16.05 -5.38
N ASN A 918 20.06 -15.03 -4.93
CA ASN A 918 20.57 -13.98 -4.04
C ASN A 918 20.93 -14.52 -2.64
N ARG A 919 20.13 -15.44 -2.08
CA ARG A 919 20.41 -16.07 -0.78
C ARG A 919 21.66 -16.94 -0.81
N MET A 920 21.98 -17.53 -1.97
CA MET A 920 23.11 -18.44 -2.15
C MET A 920 24.42 -17.76 -2.58
N ALA A 921 24.39 -16.47 -2.95
CA ALA A 921 25.57 -15.75 -3.41
C ALA A 921 26.56 -15.47 -2.26
N LYS A 922 27.60 -16.30 -2.12
CA LYS A 922 28.73 -16.03 -1.24
C LYS A 922 29.70 -15.05 -1.90
N ALA A 923 29.79 -13.83 -1.36
CA ALA A 923 30.86 -12.90 -1.72
C ALA A 923 32.23 -13.48 -1.30
N ILE A 924 33.31 -13.06 -1.99
CA ILE A 924 34.69 -13.32 -1.57
C ILE A 924 34.89 -12.64 -0.20
N ASP A 925 34.81 -13.44 0.86
CA ASP A 925 34.77 -12.97 2.25
C ASP A 925 36.17 -12.55 2.70
N VAL A 926 36.45 -11.25 2.66
CA VAL A 926 37.61 -10.68 3.34
C VAL A 926 37.25 -10.58 4.82
N SER A 927 37.99 -11.28 5.69
CA SER A 927 37.69 -11.32 7.11
C SER A 927 37.75 -9.92 7.76
N ALA A 928 36.80 -9.65 8.65
CA ALA A 928 36.84 -8.49 9.53
C ALA A 928 38.11 -8.55 10.40
N GLN A 929 38.82 -7.42 10.50
CA GLN A 929 40.06 -7.30 11.27
C GLN A 929 39.84 -6.71 12.66
N THR A 930 38.65 -6.16 12.92
CA THR A 930 38.29 -5.55 14.21
C THR A 930 36.87 -5.93 14.61
N GLU A 931 36.60 -5.94 15.92
CA GLU A 931 35.25 -6.19 16.49
C GLU A 931 34.21 -5.21 15.93
N ARG A 932 34.63 -3.99 15.55
CA ARG A 932 33.78 -2.95 14.96
C ARG A 932 33.43 -3.22 13.49
N GLU A 933 34.38 -3.73 12.70
CA GLU A 933 34.11 -4.14 11.31
C GLU A 933 33.06 -5.26 11.27
N GLU A 934 33.16 -6.23 12.19
CA GLU A 934 32.23 -7.36 12.28
C GLU A 934 30.81 -6.90 12.62
N PHE A 935 30.66 -6.03 13.61
CA PHE A 935 29.35 -5.51 14.01
C PHE A 935 28.67 -4.69 12.90
N LEU A 936 29.42 -3.80 12.24
CA LEU A 936 28.91 -3.03 11.10
C LEU A 936 28.52 -3.93 9.92
N ARG A 937 29.30 -4.99 9.68
CA ARG A 937 29.02 -5.98 8.64
C ARG A 937 27.67 -6.65 8.86
N GLU A 938 27.39 -7.13 10.06
CA GLU A 938 26.15 -7.82 10.39
C GLU A 938 24.92 -6.94 10.16
N ILE A 939 24.91 -5.71 10.70
CA ILE A 939 23.76 -4.80 10.58
C ILE A 939 23.51 -4.40 9.13
N ILE A 940 24.57 -4.08 8.40
CA ILE A 940 24.43 -3.64 7.01
C ILE A 940 24.00 -4.82 6.12
N ALA A 941 24.53 -6.03 6.35
CA ALA A 941 24.13 -7.23 5.62
C ALA A 941 22.65 -7.60 5.87
N ASP A 942 22.19 -7.50 7.12
CA ASP A 942 20.79 -7.75 7.50
C ASP A 942 19.83 -6.79 6.76
N LYS A 943 20.12 -5.48 6.78
CA LYS A 943 19.30 -4.49 6.06
C LYS A 943 19.31 -4.67 4.54
N LEU A 944 20.42 -5.17 3.99
CA LEU A 944 20.49 -5.52 2.56
C LEU A 944 19.81 -6.85 2.21
N GLY A 945 19.38 -7.65 3.19
CA GLY A 945 18.86 -8.99 2.99
C GLY A 945 19.91 -9.95 2.42
N MET A 946 21.18 -9.74 2.77
CA MET A 946 22.32 -10.53 2.33
C MET A 946 22.81 -11.45 3.46
N ALA A 947 23.27 -12.65 3.10
CA ALA A 947 23.85 -13.57 4.09
C ALA A 947 25.19 -13.06 4.66
N SER A 948 25.97 -12.30 3.88
CA SER A 948 27.20 -11.64 4.32
C SER A 948 27.60 -10.53 3.32
N LEU A 949 28.21 -9.45 3.82
CA LEU A 949 28.77 -8.36 3.03
C LEU A 949 30.29 -8.28 3.25
N SER A 950 31.09 -8.29 2.18
CA SER A 950 32.56 -8.17 2.34
C SER A 950 32.92 -6.79 2.88
N VAL A 951 33.83 -6.71 3.85
CA VAL A 951 34.17 -5.44 4.53
C VAL A 951 34.84 -4.40 3.61
N THR A 952 35.33 -4.82 2.45
CA THR A 952 35.90 -3.95 1.40
C THR A 952 34.95 -3.71 0.23
N GLN A 953 33.77 -4.34 0.23
CA GLN A 953 32.78 -4.16 -0.84
C GLN A 953 32.14 -2.78 -0.74
N SER A 954 31.99 -2.14 -1.89
CA SER A 954 31.37 -0.82 -1.97
C SER A 954 29.89 -0.89 -1.59
N PHE A 955 29.45 -0.03 -0.67
CA PHE A 955 28.06 0.06 -0.21
C PHE A 955 27.07 0.23 -1.38
N PHE A 956 27.38 1.13 -2.30
CA PHE A 956 26.54 1.44 -3.45
C PHE A 956 26.57 0.35 -4.52
N GLU A 957 27.67 -0.41 -4.63
CA GLU A 957 27.72 -1.59 -5.50
C GLU A 957 26.91 -2.74 -4.91
N ALA A 958 26.92 -2.88 -3.58
CA ALA A 958 26.11 -3.85 -2.83
C ALA A 958 24.61 -3.51 -2.81
N GLY A 959 24.22 -2.33 -3.30
CA GLY A 959 22.81 -1.94 -3.44
C GLY A 959 22.26 -1.06 -2.31
N LEU A 960 23.12 -0.47 -1.47
CA LEU A 960 22.67 0.61 -0.58
C LEU A 960 22.20 1.81 -1.41
N ASP A 961 21.06 2.36 -1.02
CA ASP A 961 20.55 3.62 -1.50
C ASP A 961 20.20 4.53 -0.32
N SER A 962 19.68 5.70 -0.64
CA SER A 962 19.34 6.72 0.32
C SER A 962 18.44 6.25 1.47
N LEU A 963 17.41 5.46 1.14
CA LEU A 963 16.45 4.96 2.12
C LEU A 963 17.10 3.91 3.04
N LEU A 964 17.87 2.98 2.46
CA LEU A 964 18.64 2.00 3.23
C LEU A 964 19.68 2.65 4.12
N ILE A 965 20.39 3.66 3.61
CA ILE A 965 21.38 4.38 4.41
C ILE A 965 20.68 5.03 5.60
N PHE A 966 19.49 5.62 5.41
CA PHE A 966 18.70 6.13 6.52
C PHE A 966 18.34 5.02 7.52
N GLU A 967 17.72 3.91 7.07
CA GLU A 967 17.37 2.78 7.94
C GLU A 967 18.58 2.18 8.68
N ILE A 968 19.72 2.11 8.00
CA ILE A 968 20.99 1.65 8.55
C ILE A 968 21.53 2.67 9.55
N VAL A 969 21.52 3.96 9.26
CA VAL A 969 21.95 5.03 10.17
C VAL A 969 21.08 5.03 11.43
N THR A 970 19.76 4.96 11.29
CA THR A 970 18.82 4.87 12.42
C THR A 970 19.09 3.60 13.23
N GLY A 971 19.17 2.44 12.57
CA GLY A 971 19.48 1.17 13.24
C GLY A 971 20.85 1.16 13.91
N LEU A 972 21.87 1.76 13.30
CA LEU A 972 23.20 1.92 13.89
C LEU A 972 23.16 2.87 15.09
N ARG A 973 22.38 3.95 15.04
CA ARG A 973 22.21 4.91 16.12
C ARG A 973 21.52 4.29 17.35
N GLU A 974 20.53 3.43 17.15
CA GLU A 974 19.93 2.62 18.23
C GLU A 974 20.97 1.76 18.97
N HIS A 975 22.05 1.38 18.28
CA HIS A 975 23.20 0.65 18.82
C HIS A 975 24.39 1.55 19.19
N GLY A 976 24.14 2.85 19.45
CA GLY A 976 25.15 3.79 19.93
C GLY A 976 26.20 4.23 18.89
N PHE A 977 26.00 3.92 17.60
CA PHE A 977 26.86 4.45 16.54
C PHE A 977 26.38 5.82 16.10
N VAL A 978 27.20 6.84 16.34
CA VAL A 978 27.02 8.16 15.73
C VAL A 978 27.65 8.15 14.34
N ILE A 979 26.99 7.45 13.41
CA ILE A 979 27.33 7.49 11.99
C ILE A 979 26.34 8.44 11.32
N SER A 980 26.86 9.48 10.69
CA SER A 980 26.05 10.37 9.89
C SER A 980 25.76 9.75 8.53
N TYR A 981 24.68 10.16 7.91
CA TYR A 981 24.36 9.75 6.55
C TYR A 981 25.48 10.13 5.57
N GLU A 982 26.15 11.28 5.76
CA GLU A 982 27.32 11.71 4.98
C GLU A 982 28.48 10.71 5.03
N ASP A 983 28.65 10.01 6.16
CA ASP A 983 29.74 9.04 6.33
C ASP A 983 29.64 7.87 5.35
N PHE A 984 28.43 7.45 4.92
CA PHE A 984 28.26 6.39 3.92
C PHE A 984 28.67 6.81 2.51
N TYR A 985 28.60 8.09 2.19
CA TYR A 985 29.04 8.63 0.90
C TYR A 985 30.54 8.91 0.90
N ARG A 986 31.09 9.31 2.06
CA ARG A 986 32.52 9.51 2.25
C ARG A 986 33.30 8.21 2.34
N CYS A 987 32.84 7.28 3.16
CA CYS A 987 33.45 5.97 3.38
C CYS A 987 32.74 4.95 2.50
N ARG A 988 33.44 4.41 1.50
CA ARG A 988 32.79 3.62 0.44
C ARG A 988 32.49 2.19 0.86
N ASN A 989 33.07 1.69 1.95
CA ASN A 989 32.91 0.32 2.44
C ASN A 989 32.98 0.26 3.98
N ILE A 990 32.68 -0.92 4.55
CA ILE A 990 32.63 -1.14 6.02
C ILE A 990 33.98 -0.82 6.68
N ARG A 991 35.09 -1.20 6.05
CA ARG A 991 36.43 -0.96 6.60
C ARG A 991 36.74 0.53 6.73
N GLU A 992 36.47 1.30 5.68
CA GLU A 992 36.62 2.75 5.69
C GLU A 992 35.68 3.39 6.70
N LEU A 993 34.43 2.92 6.79
CA LEU A 993 33.43 3.43 7.72
C LEU A 993 33.82 3.16 9.18
N ALA A 994 34.37 1.98 9.46
CA ALA A 994 34.89 1.59 10.77
C ALA A 994 36.14 2.40 11.16
N ALA A 995 36.98 2.78 10.19
CA ALA A 995 38.19 3.56 10.43
C ALA A 995 37.92 5.06 10.61
N GLY A 996 37.05 5.66 9.78
CA GLY A 996 36.82 7.10 9.72
C GLY A 996 36.09 7.71 10.92
N ASN A 997 35.33 6.92 11.68
CA ASN A 997 34.45 7.40 12.76
C ASN A 997 34.96 7.08 14.18
N ARG A 998 36.29 7.03 14.38
CA ARG A 998 36.91 6.77 15.71
C ARG A 998 36.94 8.00 16.63
N GLY A 999 36.88 9.22 16.08
CA GLY A 999 36.96 10.48 16.83
C GLY A 999 35.64 10.98 17.44
N ARG A 1000 34.52 10.29 17.17
CA ARG A 1000 33.16 10.62 17.65
C ARG A 1000 32.55 9.53 18.54
N GLU A 1001 33.38 8.63 19.10
CA GLU A 1001 32.91 7.60 20.02
C GLU A 1001 32.56 8.20 21.39
N GLU A 1002 31.34 7.95 21.86
CA GLU A 1002 30.90 8.33 23.20
C GLU A 1002 31.65 7.53 24.27
N LEU A 1003 31.82 8.11 25.46
CA LEU A 1003 32.43 7.40 26.61
C LEU A 1003 31.60 6.18 27.01
N LEU A 1004 30.27 6.28 26.92
CA LEU A 1004 29.31 5.24 27.24
C LEU A 1004 28.63 4.77 25.95
N CYS A 1005 28.96 3.58 25.47
CA CYS A 1005 28.40 3.01 24.24
C CYS A 1005 27.25 2.06 24.58
N CYS A 1006 26.08 2.25 23.99
CA CYS A 1006 24.94 1.32 24.10
C CYS A 1006 25.20 0.10 23.20
N LEU A 1007 25.13 -1.10 23.75
CA LEU A 1007 25.35 -2.35 23.01
C LEU A 1007 24.04 -3.10 22.72
N HIS A 1008 23.07 -2.99 23.61
CA HIS A 1008 21.75 -3.63 23.52
C HIS A 1008 20.76 -2.87 24.39
N LYS A 1009 19.53 -2.70 23.91
CA LYS A 1009 18.41 -2.14 24.66
C LYS A 1009 17.41 -3.24 25.00
N GLY A 1010 17.06 -3.34 26.28
CA GLY A 1010 16.09 -4.34 26.73
C GLY A 1010 14.65 -3.98 26.35
N SER A 1011 13.68 -4.71 26.90
CA SER A 1011 12.27 -4.32 26.84
C SER A 1011 12.08 -2.90 27.36
N SER A 1012 11.09 -2.17 26.83
CA SER A 1012 10.85 -0.74 27.10
C SER A 1012 10.78 -0.38 28.60
N ASP A 1013 10.43 -1.35 29.45
CA ASP A 1013 10.22 -1.17 30.88
C ASP A 1013 11.35 -1.74 31.76
N THR A 1014 12.50 -2.13 31.19
CA THR A 1014 13.57 -2.74 31.99
C THR A 1014 14.11 -1.80 33.08
N LYS A 1015 14.30 -2.36 34.28
CA LYS A 1015 14.92 -1.69 35.44
C LYS A 1015 16.34 -2.19 35.73
N LYS A 1016 16.98 -2.87 34.78
CA LYS A 1016 18.30 -3.50 34.97
C LYS A 1016 19.31 -2.98 33.96
N LEU A 1017 20.50 -2.61 34.43
CA LEU A 1017 21.59 -2.12 33.60
C LEU A 1017 22.83 -3.00 33.74
N PHE A 1018 23.44 -3.35 32.61
CA PHE A 1018 24.75 -3.98 32.53
C PHE A 1018 25.79 -2.98 31.98
N LEU A 1019 26.95 -2.88 32.63
CA LEU A 1019 28.07 -2.05 32.17
C LEU A 1019 29.35 -2.88 32.03
N GLY A 1020 29.78 -3.09 30.79
CA GLY A 1020 31.06 -3.71 30.45
C GLY A 1020 32.21 -2.71 30.42
N ILE A 1021 33.33 -3.04 31.07
CA ILE A 1021 34.54 -2.20 31.09
C ILE A 1021 35.71 -3.03 30.58
N PRO A 1022 36.28 -2.69 29.40
CA PRO A 1022 37.18 -3.58 28.68
C PRO A 1022 38.56 -3.70 29.35
N TYR A 1023 39.32 -4.70 28.90
CA TYR A 1023 40.73 -4.89 29.23
C TYR A 1023 41.62 -3.82 28.57
N ALA A 1024 42.93 -3.85 28.83
CA ALA A 1024 43.88 -2.86 28.32
C ALA A 1024 43.94 -2.88 26.78
N GLY A 1025 43.65 -1.74 26.14
CA GLY A 1025 43.54 -1.68 24.68
C GLY A 1025 42.32 -2.42 24.09
N GLY A 1026 41.39 -2.89 24.92
CA GLY A 1026 40.12 -3.47 24.48
C GLY A 1026 39.09 -2.41 24.13
N THR A 1027 38.09 -2.79 23.34
CA THR A 1027 37.01 -1.89 22.88
C THR A 1027 35.68 -2.24 23.56
N PRO A 1028 34.67 -1.35 23.54
CA PRO A 1028 33.32 -1.65 24.03
C PRO A 1028 32.71 -2.91 23.39
N TRP A 1029 33.03 -3.14 22.11
CA TRP A 1029 32.44 -4.17 21.26
C TRP A 1029 32.78 -5.60 21.71
N LEU A 1030 33.81 -5.78 22.54
CA LEU A 1030 34.12 -7.03 23.23
C LEU A 1030 32.90 -7.64 23.94
N TYR A 1031 32.02 -6.79 24.47
CA TYR A 1031 30.85 -7.23 25.22
C TYR A 1031 29.60 -7.45 24.34
N ALA A 1032 29.62 -7.09 23.05
CA ALA A 1032 28.44 -7.21 22.19
C ALA A 1032 27.93 -8.67 22.07
N PRO A 1033 28.78 -9.70 21.85
CA PRO A 1033 28.31 -11.09 21.80
C PRO A 1033 27.68 -11.56 23.11
N LEU A 1034 28.19 -11.09 24.25
CA LEU A 1034 27.65 -11.39 25.58
C LEU A 1034 26.25 -10.80 25.75
N CYS A 1035 26.04 -9.55 25.33
CA CYS A 1035 24.79 -8.82 25.53
C CYS A 1035 23.63 -9.34 24.66
N ARG A 1036 23.91 -10.11 23.60
CA ARG A 1036 22.90 -10.74 22.74
C ARG A 1036 22.35 -12.06 23.28
N GLN A 1037 22.94 -12.59 24.35
CA GLN A 1037 22.50 -13.85 24.96
C GLN A 1037 21.18 -13.65 25.71
N ASN A 1038 20.31 -14.66 25.75
CA ASN A 1038 18.98 -14.59 26.37
C ASN A 1038 18.99 -14.02 27.81
N ALA A 1039 20.08 -14.22 28.55
CA ALA A 1039 20.22 -13.70 29.91
C ALA A 1039 20.34 -12.17 30.01
N PHE A 1040 20.70 -11.50 28.93
CA PHE A 1040 20.91 -10.05 28.85
C PHE A 1040 19.84 -9.32 28.05
N LEU A 1041 18.88 -10.04 27.45
CA LEU A 1041 17.77 -9.43 26.71
C LEU A 1041 16.92 -8.50 27.59
N ASP A 1042 16.82 -8.80 28.89
CA ASP A 1042 16.13 -7.96 29.89
C ASP A 1042 17.02 -6.86 30.49
N TYR A 1043 18.21 -6.60 29.97
CA TYR A 1043 19.13 -5.56 30.46
C TYR A 1043 19.35 -4.48 29.42
N ASP A 1044 19.39 -3.24 29.86
CA ASP A 1044 20.04 -2.19 29.08
C ASP A 1044 21.55 -2.37 29.22
N CYS A 1045 22.22 -2.74 28.12
CA CYS A 1045 23.62 -3.09 28.11
C CYS A 1045 24.47 -1.98 27.52
N TYR A 1046 25.43 -1.50 28.29
CA TYR A 1046 26.39 -0.49 27.89
C TYR A 1046 27.83 -0.99 28.07
N ALA A 1047 28.78 -0.40 27.35
CA ALA A 1047 30.20 -0.59 27.60
C ALA A 1047 31.01 0.69 27.41
N LEU A 1048 32.18 0.77 28.06
CA LEU A 1048 33.01 1.99 28.07
C LEU A 1048 34.08 2.02 26.98
N SER A 1049 34.16 3.13 26.22
CA SER A 1049 35.28 3.41 25.31
C SER A 1049 36.35 4.22 26.03
N LEU A 1050 37.40 3.54 26.50
CA LEU A 1050 38.51 4.19 27.22
C LEU A 1050 39.37 5.09 26.29
N ASN A 1051 39.29 4.86 24.98
CA ASN A 1051 39.97 5.65 23.94
C ASN A 1051 39.43 7.08 23.84
N SER A 1052 38.18 7.32 24.25
CA SER A 1052 37.61 8.67 24.34
C SER A 1052 38.29 9.55 25.41
N CYS A 1053 39.03 8.93 26.35
CA CYS A 1053 39.61 9.60 27.51
C CYS A 1053 41.09 9.20 27.78
N PRO A 1054 42.00 9.31 26.80
CA PRO A 1054 43.32 8.67 26.85
C PRO A 1054 44.27 9.27 27.91
N LYS A 1055 44.02 10.51 28.35
CA LYS A 1055 44.85 11.23 29.34
C LYS A 1055 44.19 11.41 30.71
N LYS A 1056 42.96 10.91 30.91
CA LYS A 1056 42.23 11.10 32.17
C LYS A 1056 42.58 9.99 33.17
N LYS A 1057 42.69 10.36 34.45
CA LYS A 1057 42.83 9.41 35.57
C LYS A 1057 41.53 8.64 35.79
N ILE A 1058 41.62 7.46 36.42
CA ILE A 1058 40.48 6.56 36.68
C ILE A 1058 39.34 7.29 37.39
N GLU A 1059 39.64 8.10 38.40
CA GLU A 1059 38.63 8.81 39.19
C GLU A 1059 37.88 9.87 38.37
N ALA A 1060 38.55 10.48 37.39
CA ALA A 1060 37.94 11.46 36.50
C ALA A 1060 37.03 10.78 35.48
N VAL A 1061 37.47 9.64 34.91
CA VAL A 1061 36.65 8.84 33.99
C VAL A 1061 35.43 8.30 34.74
N ALA A 1062 35.60 7.73 35.94
CA ALA A 1062 34.50 7.21 36.76
C ALA A 1062 33.45 8.26 37.09
N ARG A 1063 33.87 9.50 37.41
CA ARG A 1063 32.95 10.60 37.70
C ARG A 1063 32.09 10.94 36.48
N GLU A 1064 32.69 11.03 35.31
CA GLU A 1064 31.98 11.31 34.06
C GLU A 1064 31.02 10.17 33.71
N THR A 1065 31.48 8.93 33.82
CA THR A 1065 30.65 7.75 33.57
C THR A 1065 29.43 7.71 34.50
N VAL A 1066 29.60 7.93 35.80
CA VAL A 1066 28.47 7.95 36.75
C VAL A 1066 27.48 9.06 36.43
N LYS A 1067 27.98 10.25 36.04
CA LYS A 1067 27.11 11.35 35.61
C LYS A 1067 26.26 10.95 34.40
N GLN A 1068 26.86 10.31 33.39
CA GLN A 1068 26.14 9.84 32.21
C GLN A 1068 25.14 8.72 32.54
N LEU A 1069 25.53 7.75 33.35
CA LEU A 1069 24.64 6.66 33.79
C LEU A 1069 23.42 7.15 34.57
N LEU A 1070 23.58 8.19 35.40
CA LEU A 1070 22.47 8.78 36.18
C LEU A 1070 21.58 9.72 35.34
N ALA A 1071 22.05 10.16 34.17
CA ALA A 1071 21.26 10.95 33.23
C ALA A 1071 20.40 10.10 32.28
N LEU A 1072 20.60 8.78 32.28
CA LEU A 1072 19.67 7.83 31.66
C LEU A 1072 18.39 7.71 32.51
N GLN A 1073 17.61 6.66 32.27
CA GLN A 1073 16.52 6.29 33.17
C GLN A 1073 17.02 5.76 34.52
N GLU A 1074 16.12 5.71 35.50
CA GLU A 1074 16.39 5.15 36.81
C GLU A 1074 16.32 3.61 36.78
N TYR A 1075 17.46 2.96 37.06
CA TYR A 1075 17.55 1.50 37.17
C TYR A 1075 17.58 1.07 38.63
N GLU A 1076 16.96 -0.07 38.92
CA GLU A 1076 16.95 -0.70 40.25
C GLU A 1076 18.20 -1.54 40.49
N GLU A 1077 18.77 -2.12 39.43
CA GLU A 1077 19.93 -2.99 39.49
C GLU A 1077 21.03 -2.56 38.50
N TYR A 1078 22.24 -2.35 39.01
CA TYR A 1078 23.44 -2.07 38.20
C TYR A 1078 24.42 -3.24 38.30
N VAL A 1079 24.72 -3.88 37.18
CA VAL A 1079 25.76 -4.91 37.06
C VAL A 1079 26.98 -4.29 36.39
N LEU A 1080 28.08 -4.18 37.13
CA LEU A 1080 29.34 -3.64 36.60
C LEU A 1080 30.32 -4.78 36.38
N PHE A 1081 30.83 -4.91 35.16
CA PHE A 1081 31.77 -5.95 34.78
C PHE A 1081 33.11 -5.34 34.36
N GLY A 1082 34.09 -5.40 35.26
CA GLY A 1082 35.44 -4.89 35.03
C GLY A 1082 36.42 -5.99 34.64
N TYR A 1083 36.97 -5.92 33.43
CA TYR A 1083 37.86 -6.94 32.90
C TYR A 1083 39.32 -6.49 32.87
N CYS A 1084 40.24 -7.28 33.45
CA CYS A 1084 41.65 -6.96 33.58
C CYS A 1084 41.86 -5.57 34.21
N VAL A 1085 42.46 -4.62 33.50
CA VAL A 1085 42.66 -3.24 33.99
C VAL A 1085 41.36 -2.46 34.17
N GLY A 1086 40.28 -2.89 33.51
CA GLY A 1086 38.94 -2.31 33.65
C GLY A 1086 38.38 -2.46 35.07
N SER A 1087 38.91 -3.38 35.88
CA SER A 1087 38.48 -3.58 37.26
C SER A 1087 38.63 -2.34 38.14
N ALA A 1088 39.72 -1.58 37.99
CA ALA A 1088 39.95 -0.37 38.76
C ALA A 1088 38.85 0.68 38.53
N LEU A 1089 38.42 0.83 37.28
CA LEU A 1089 37.34 1.74 36.90
C LEU A 1089 35.98 1.21 37.36
N ALA A 1090 35.73 -0.10 37.22
CA ALA A 1090 34.51 -0.74 37.71
C ALA A 1090 34.29 -0.52 39.21
N ILE A 1091 35.35 -0.67 40.01
CA ILE A 1091 35.30 -0.47 41.48
C ILE A 1091 35.04 1.00 41.82
N GLU A 1092 35.73 1.93 41.15
CA GLU A 1092 35.55 3.37 41.39
C GLU A 1092 34.14 3.84 40.99
N ILE A 1093 33.57 3.28 39.91
CA ILE A 1093 32.17 3.53 39.50
C ILE A 1093 31.21 2.92 40.52
N ALA A 1094 31.44 1.67 40.95
CA ALA A 1094 30.61 1.00 41.96
C ALA A 1094 30.49 1.82 43.24
N ALA A 1095 31.64 2.22 43.81
CA ALA A 1095 31.69 3.00 45.05
C ALA A 1095 30.99 4.37 44.92
N ARG A 1096 30.93 4.94 43.72
CA ARG A 1096 30.26 6.22 43.44
C ARG A 1096 28.75 6.04 43.26
N LEU A 1097 28.32 5.02 42.52
CA LEU A 1097 26.90 4.69 42.36
C LEU A 1097 26.25 4.35 43.71
N GLU A 1098 26.94 3.57 44.55
CA GLU A 1098 26.47 3.24 45.90
C GLU A 1098 26.36 4.47 46.81
N LYS A 1099 27.29 5.43 46.70
CA LYS A 1099 27.19 6.71 47.41
C LYS A 1099 25.97 7.53 46.96
N SER A 1100 25.50 7.33 45.74
CA SER A 1100 24.27 7.91 45.20
C SER A 1100 23.03 7.05 45.50
N GLY A 1101 23.13 6.04 46.38
CA GLY A 1101 22.00 5.20 46.80
C GLY A 1101 21.65 4.05 45.84
N ARG A 1102 22.46 3.77 44.82
CA ARG A 1102 22.18 2.71 43.83
C ARG A 1102 22.68 1.34 44.30
N LYS A 1103 21.92 0.28 44.01
CA LYS A 1103 22.33 -1.11 44.27
C LYS A 1103 23.26 -1.60 43.14
N VAL A 1104 24.45 -2.04 43.50
CA VAL A 1104 25.49 -2.46 42.54
C VAL A 1104 25.92 -3.92 42.78
N LYS A 1105 25.92 -4.72 41.72
CA LYS A 1105 26.62 -6.00 41.64
C LYS A 1105 27.92 -5.79 40.89
N LEU A 1106 29.05 -6.03 41.53
CA LEU A 1106 30.38 -5.81 40.95
C LEU A 1106 31.04 -7.14 40.62
N CYS A 1107 31.39 -7.32 39.34
CA CYS A 1107 32.18 -8.44 38.86
C CYS A 1107 33.57 -7.96 38.41
N ILE A 1108 34.62 -8.56 38.96
CA ILE A 1108 36.02 -8.31 38.60
C ILE A 1108 36.56 -9.57 37.92
N ALA A 1109 36.95 -9.45 36.66
CA ALA A 1109 37.38 -10.56 35.83
C ALA A 1109 38.86 -10.45 35.45
N ALA A 1110 39.60 -11.57 35.47
CA ALA A 1110 41.01 -11.67 35.07
C ALA A 1110 41.91 -10.53 35.58
N SER A 1111 41.77 -10.16 36.87
CA SER A 1111 42.45 -8.99 37.43
C SER A 1111 43.09 -9.29 38.78
N GLN A 1112 44.30 -8.79 38.97
CA GLN A 1112 45.04 -8.82 40.23
C GLN A 1112 45.54 -7.41 40.56
N ILE A 1113 45.52 -7.04 41.85
CA ILE A 1113 46.06 -5.76 42.31
C ILE A 1113 47.58 -5.76 42.05
N ALA A 1114 48.06 -4.76 41.32
CA ALA A 1114 49.46 -4.60 40.99
C ALA A 1114 49.90 -3.15 41.18
N HIS A 1115 51.17 -2.97 41.57
CA HIS A 1115 51.80 -1.67 41.77
C HIS A 1115 52.97 -1.52 40.80
N GLY A 1116 53.08 -0.35 40.16
CA GLY A 1116 54.24 -0.05 39.30
C GLY A 1116 55.43 0.49 40.09
N ILE A 1117 56.60 0.54 39.44
CA ILE A 1117 57.83 1.05 40.05
C ILE A 1117 57.86 2.57 39.91
N GLN A 1118 58.05 3.28 41.03
CA GLN A 1118 58.15 4.74 41.01
C GLN A 1118 59.56 5.18 40.59
N VAL A 1119 59.65 5.86 39.44
CA VAL A 1119 60.91 6.45 38.90
C VAL A 1119 60.64 7.90 38.51
N ASN A 1120 61.38 8.86 39.08
CA ASN A 1120 61.23 10.30 38.80
C ASN A 1120 59.78 10.82 38.90
N ARG A 1121 59.07 10.46 39.98
CA ARG A 1121 57.65 10.82 40.23
C ARG A 1121 56.62 10.24 39.24
N CYS A 1122 57.04 9.39 38.30
CA CYS A 1122 56.16 8.65 37.39
C CYS A 1122 56.16 7.16 37.74
N ILE A 1123 55.01 6.50 37.58
CA ILE A 1123 54.88 5.06 37.78
C ILE A 1123 55.18 4.38 36.44
N ARG A 1124 56.18 3.50 36.43
CA ARG A 1124 56.59 2.72 35.25
C ARG A 1124 56.03 1.31 35.31
N SER A 1125 55.62 0.81 34.15
CA SER A 1125 55.16 -0.57 33.96
C SER A 1125 56.31 -1.42 33.41
N GLY A 1126 56.36 -2.71 33.74
CA GLY A 1126 57.29 -3.65 33.10
C GLY A 1126 57.10 -3.70 31.57
N TRP A 1127 55.90 -3.41 31.09
CA TRP A 1127 55.57 -3.32 29.67
C TRP A 1127 56.16 -2.09 28.95
N ASP A 1128 56.67 -1.10 29.70
CA ASP A 1128 57.39 0.05 29.12
C ASP A 1128 58.81 -0.35 28.65
N LEU A 1129 59.34 -1.49 29.11
CA LEU A 1129 60.65 -2.02 28.71
C LEU A 1129 60.59 -2.91 27.46
N CYS A 1130 59.39 -3.33 27.05
CA CYS A 1130 59.18 -4.11 25.83
C CYS A 1130 58.97 -3.19 24.62
N ASN A 1131 59.75 -3.38 23.55
CA ASN A 1131 59.52 -2.66 22.29
C ASN A 1131 58.17 -3.05 21.63
N ASN A 1132 57.64 -2.21 20.73
CA ASN A 1132 56.33 -2.42 20.10
C ASN A 1132 56.20 -3.78 19.41
N TYR A 1133 57.26 -4.23 18.74
CA TYR A 1133 57.27 -5.51 18.03
C TYR A 1133 57.10 -6.71 18.98
N MET A 1134 57.88 -6.76 20.07
CA MET A 1134 57.78 -7.80 21.08
C MET A 1134 56.44 -7.75 21.80
N LEU A 1135 55.96 -6.56 22.16
CA LEU A 1135 54.66 -6.38 22.82
C LEU A 1135 53.52 -6.92 21.95
N ARG A 1136 53.50 -6.57 20.66
CA ARG A 1136 52.50 -7.07 19.71
C ARG A 1136 52.56 -8.58 19.56
N LYS A 1137 53.76 -9.17 19.45
CA LYS A 1137 53.92 -10.64 19.39
C LYS A 1137 53.41 -11.34 20.65
N ILE A 1138 53.70 -10.81 21.84
CA ILE A 1138 53.24 -11.38 23.11
C ILE A 1138 51.71 -11.29 23.22
N LEU A 1139 51.13 -10.12 22.93
CA LEU A 1139 49.69 -9.93 22.96
C LEU A 1139 48.97 -10.81 21.93
N SER A 1140 49.48 -10.87 20.70
CA SER A 1140 48.99 -11.79 19.66
C SER A 1140 49.06 -13.24 20.13
N ALA A 1141 50.19 -13.71 20.68
CA ALA A 1141 50.32 -15.09 21.15
C ALA A 1141 49.33 -15.44 22.27
N MET A 1142 49.09 -14.50 23.20
CA MET A 1142 48.09 -14.66 24.25
C MET A 1142 46.65 -14.67 23.70
N GLN A 1143 46.37 -13.87 22.67
CA GLN A 1143 45.07 -13.79 21.99
C GLN A 1143 44.86 -14.89 20.93
N GLY A 1144 45.89 -15.63 20.52
CA GLY A 1144 45.81 -16.79 19.60
C GLY A 1144 46.75 -16.67 18.38
N LYS A 1145 47.22 -17.81 17.84
CA LYS A 1145 48.30 -17.88 16.83
C LYS A 1145 48.06 -17.11 15.51
N ASN A 1146 46.85 -16.61 15.23
CA ASN A 1146 46.49 -15.95 13.97
C ASN A 1146 46.04 -14.48 14.12
N GLU A 1147 46.08 -13.89 15.31
CA GLU A 1147 45.58 -12.52 15.51
C GLU A 1147 46.68 -11.47 15.37
N ILE A 1148 46.44 -10.45 14.53
CA ILE A 1148 47.36 -9.32 14.35
C ILE A 1148 46.96 -8.19 15.30
N VAL A 1149 47.78 -7.97 16.32
CA VAL A 1149 47.65 -6.78 17.18
C VAL A 1149 48.22 -5.57 16.44
N SER A 1150 47.44 -4.50 16.31
CA SER A 1150 47.87 -3.24 15.68
C SER A 1150 48.87 -2.50 16.58
N GLU A 1151 49.62 -1.57 15.99
CA GLU A 1151 50.54 -0.72 16.76
C GLU A 1151 49.80 0.21 17.74
N GLU A 1152 48.67 0.76 17.29
CA GLU A 1152 47.77 1.60 18.09
C GLU A 1152 47.22 0.84 19.31
N MET A 1153 46.78 -0.41 19.15
CA MET A 1153 46.30 -1.23 20.26
C MET A 1153 47.40 -1.46 21.30
N ALA A 1154 48.65 -1.65 20.85
CA ALA A 1154 49.80 -1.83 21.74
C ALA A 1154 50.15 -0.54 22.51
N GLU A 1155 49.98 0.64 21.89
CA GLU A 1155 50.15 1.93 22.57
C GLU A 1155 49.07 2.16 23.62
N GLN A 1156 47.80 1.96 23.23
CA GLN A 1156 46.67 2.10 24.14
C GLN A 1156 46.76 1.13 25.32
N PHE A 1157 47.18 -0.11 25.07
CA PHE A 1157 47.47 -1.10 26.11
C PHE A 1157 48.42 -0.53 27.18
N ARG A 1158 49.53 0.10 26.78
CA ARG A 1158 50.47 0.71 27.75
C ARG A 1158 49.84 1.84 28.53
N VAL A 1159 49.04 2.69 27.89
CA VAL A 1159 48.34 3.80 28.55
C VAL A 1159 47.39 3.27 29.62
N ASP A 1160 46.54 2.30 29.28
CA ASP A 1160 45.56 1.73 30.21
C ASP A 1160 46.24 1.01 31.39
N VAL A 1161 47.32 0.26 31.12
CA VAL A 1161 48.11 -0.41 32.17
C VAL A 1161 48.77 0.60 33.11
N ARG A 1162 49.40 1.68 32.59
CA ARG A 1162 49.98 2.71 33.46
C ARG A 1162 48.91 3.36 34.33
N ARG A 1163 47.77 3.71 33.75
CA ARG A 1163 46.65 4.32 34.48
C ARG A 1163 46.15 3.40 35.60
N PHE A 1164 46.08 2.10 35.34
CA PHE A 1164 45.73 1.08 36.33
C PHE A 1164 46.73 1.00 37.48
N LEU A 1165 48.02 0.88 37.17
CA LEU A 1165 49.09 0.81 38.18
C LEU A 1165 49.14 2.10 39.02
N GLU A 1166 48.96 3.26 38.39
CA GLU A 1166 48.89 4.54 39.10
C GLU A 1166 47.78 4.61 40.14
N TYR A 1167 46.60 4.09 39.79
CA TYR A 1167 45.45 4.08 40.68
C TYR A 1167 45.73 3.26 41.95
N PHE A 1168 46.19 2.02 41.81
CA PHE A 1168 46.47 1.15 42.95
C PHE A 1168 47.69 1.57 43.76
N SER A 1169 48.70 2.19 43.15
CA SER A 1169 49.83 2.74 43.91
C SER A 1169 49.45 3.96 44.77
N ARG A 1170 48.39 4.71 44.40
CA ARG A 1170 47.93 5.88 45.16
C ARG A 1170 46.84 5.54 46.17
N LYS A 1171 45.91 4.67 45.80
CA LYS A 1171 44.73 4.34 46.59
C LYS A 1171 44.97 3.04 47.34
N LYS A 1172 44.94 3.08 48.67
CA LYS A 1172 45.24 1.91 49.53
C LYS A 1172 44.03 1.00 49.76
N SER A 1173 42.83 1.59 49.82
CA SER A 1173 41.56 0.87 49.94
C SER A 1173 40.39 1.71 49.45
N LEU A 1174 39.28 1.06 49.12
CA LEU A 1174 38.03 1.69 48.71
C LEU A 1174 36.85 0.83 49.13
N LYS A 1175 35.97 1.37 49.99
CA LYS A 1175 34.79 0.64 50.47
C LYS A 1175 33.73 0.53 49.36
N VAL A 1176 33.34 -0.71 49.04
CA VAL A 1176 32.20 -1.07 48.20
C VAL A 1176 31.24 -1.91 49.03
N GLN A 1177 29.96 -1.56 49.09
CA GLN A 1177 28.96 -2.21 49.94
C GLN A 1177 28.32 -3.44 49.27
N GLY A 1178 28.08 -3.36 47.96
CA GLY A 1178 27.42 -4.37 47.15
C GLY A 1178 28.15 -5.70 47.06
N GLN A 1179 27.49 -6.67 46.43
CA GLN A 1179 28.04 -8.01 46.20
C GLN A 1179 29.22 -7.93 45.24
N CYS A 1180 30.34 -8.52 45.63
CA CYS A 1180 31.54 -8.59 44.79
C CYS A 1180 31.83 -10.03 44.38
N THR A 1181 32.00 -10.22 43.08
CA THR A 1181 32.35 -11.50 42.47
C THR A 1181 33.68 -11.39 41.75
N LEU A 1182 34.56 -12.36 41.95
CA LEU A 1182 35.79 -12.52 41.19
C LEU A 1182 35.62 -13.66 40.18
N LEU A 1183 35.99 -13.41 38.93
CA LEU A 1183 35.95 -14.38 37.84
C LEU A 1183 37.36 -14.60 37.29
N PHE A 1184 37.87 -15.82 37.41
CA PHE A 1184 39.21 -16.19 36.97
C PHE A 1184 39.20 -17.27 35.89
N ALA A 1185 40.27 -17.33 35.12
CA ALA A 1185 40.51 -18.39 34.15
C ALA A 1185 41.64 -19.28 34.68
N LYS A 1186 41.45 -20.60 34.70
CA LYS A 1186 42.39 -21.56 35.30
C LYS A 1186 43.79 -21.51 34.68
N LYS A 1187 43.89 -21.10 33.41
CA LYS A 1187 45.15 -21.00 32.66
C LYS A 1187 45.61 -19.55 32.49
N ASP A 1188 45.10 -18.60 33.28
CA ASP A 1188 45.53 -17.20 33.22
C ASP A 1188 46.90 -17.02 33.94
N PRO A 1189 47.97 -16.64 33.23
CA PRO A 1189 49.28 -16.45 33.85
C PRO A 1189 49.41 -15.13 34.64
N PHE A 1190 48.45 -14.20 34.52
CA PHE A 1190 48.50 -12.89 35.17
C PHE A 1190 47.79 -12.84 36.52
N THR A 1191 46.84 -13.74 36.75
CA THR A 1191 46.15 -13.87 38.03
C THR A 1191 46.75 -15.08 38.74
N GLY A 1192 47.56 -14.86 39.78
CA GLY A 1192 48.16 -15.95 40.57
C GLY A 1192 47.14 -16.81 41.32
N SER A 1193 47.53 -17.42 42.44
CA SER A 1193 46.61 -18.27 43.24
C SER A 1193 45.31 -17.54 43.60
N HIS A 1194 44.15 -18.10 43.24
CA HIS A 1194 42.82 -17.52 43.48
C HIS A 1194 42.60 -17.18 44.97
N LYS A 1195 43.19 -17.96 45.88
CA LYS A 1195 43.15 -17.68 47.34
C LYS A 1195 43.85 -16.36 47.70
N LYS A 1196 45.03 -16.10 47.13
CA LYS A 1196 45.78 -14.87 47.37
C LYS A 1196 45.07 -13.67 46.75
N CYS A 1197 44.61 -13.78 45.50
CA CYS A 1197 43.86 -12.71 44.84
C CYS A 1197 42.57 -12.35 45.60
N ARG A 1198 41.84 -13.36 46.13
CA ARG A 1198 40.66 -13.12 46.97
C ARG A 1198 40.99 -12.32 48.22
N THR A 1199 42.08 -12.64 48.91
CA THR A 1199 42.53 -11.91 50.10
C THR A 1199 42.95 -10.48 49.76
N ASP A 1200 43.71 -10.29 48.68
CA ASP A 1200 44.18 -8.96 48.25
C ASP A 1200 42.99 -8.05 47.87
N TRP A 1201 42.03 -8.57 47.12
CA TRP A 1201 40.80 -7.84 46.78
C TRP A 1201 39.91 -7.57 48.00
N ALA A 1202 39.81 -8.51 48.94
CA ALA A 1202 39.07 -8.33 50.18
C ALA A 1202 39.66 -7.19 51.02
N ALA A 1203 40.98 -7.18 51.19
CA ALA A 1203 41.69 -6.12 51.89
C ALA A 1203 41.49 -4.75 51.22
N PHE A 1204 41.59 -4.67 49.89
CA PHE A 1204 41.41 -3.43 49.16
C PHE A 1204 39.95 -2.91 49.23
N LEU A 1205 38.97 -3.80 49.09
CA LEU A 1205 37.54 -3.44 49.10
C LEU A 1205 36.99 -3.22 50.51
N ASN A 1206 37.82 -3.43 51.54
CA ASN A 1206 37.47 -3.37 52.95
C ASN A 1206 36.30 -4.33 53.29
N LYS A 1207 36.44 -5.59 52.89
CA LYS A 1207 35.49 -6.69 53.10
C LYS A 1207 36.20 -7.92 53.69
N GLU A 1208 35.45 -8.75 54.40
CA GLU A 1208 35.90 -10.09 54.76
C GLU A 1208 36.05 -10.96 53.50
N PRO A 1209 37.12 -11.78 53.37
CA PRO A 1209 37.29 -12.65 52.21
C PRO A 1209 36.09 -13.56 51.96
N SER A 1210 35.42 -14.04 53.02
CA SER A 1210 34.20 -14.87 52.94
C SER A 1210 33.06 -14.19 52.17
N HIS A 1211 33.00 -12.87 52.15
CA HIS A 1211 31.97 -12.07 51.47
C HIS A 1211 32.24 -11.79 49.99
N ILE A 1212 33.36 -12.28 49.45
CA ILE A 1212 33.67 -12.22 48.01
C ILE A 1212 33.45 -13.59 47.38
N ARG A 1213 32.55 -13.68 46.39
CA ARG A 1213 32.32 -14.92 45.62
C ARG A 1213 33.42 -15.10 44.58
N VAL A 1214 33.79 -16.34 44.28
CA VAL A 1214 34.83 -16.66 43.31
C VAL A 1214 34.32 -17.73 42.36
N TYR A 1215 34.44 -17.48 41.06
CA TYR A 1215 34.09 -18.41 39.98
C TYR A 1215 35.30 -18.61 39.06
N GLU A 1216 35.36 -19.76 38.41
CA GLU A 1216 36.51 -20.19 37.60
C GLU A 1216 36.05 -20.75 36.25
N ILE A 1217 36.75 -20.35 35.18
CA ILE A 1217 36.58 -20.87 33.82
C ILE A 1217 37.67 -21.92 33.57
N GLU A 1218 37.28 -23.19 33.46
CA GLU A 1218 38.23 -24.32 33.42
C GLU A 1218 39.18 -24.31 32.21
N ASN A 1219 38.68 -23.91 31.03
CA ASN A 1219 39.44 -23.93 29.78
C ASN A 1219 39.85 -22.55 29.27
N GLY A 1220 39.70 -21.50 30.09
CA GLY A 1220 40.01 -20.12 29.72
C GLY A 1220 41.46 -19.71 30.03
N GLY A 1221 42.03 -18.88 29.17
CA GLY A 1221 43.23 -18.06 29.46
C GLY A 1221 42.84 -16.60 29.77
N HIS A 1222 43.81 -15.69 29.81
CA HIS A 1222 43.57 -14.28 30.20
C HIS A 1222 42.46 -13.59 29.38
N PHE A 1223 42.39 -13.85 28.07
CA PHE A 1223 41.42 -13.25 27.12
C PHE A 1223 40.18 -14.16 26.87
N PHE A 1224 39.66 -14.81 27.90
CA PHE A 1224 38.53 -15.75 27.80
C PHE A 1224 37.23 -15.15 27.24
N LEU A 1225 36.93 -13.85 27.42
CA LEU A 1225 35.72 -13.25 26.85
C LEU A 1225 35.72 -13.27 25.31
N ARG A 1226 36.91 -13.38 24.71
CA ARG A 1226 37.09 -13.42 23.25
C ARG A 1226 37.21 -14.85 22.71
N LYS A 1227 37.79 -15.77 23.48
CA LYS A 1227 38.04 -17.16 23.06
C LYS A 1227 36.98 -18.18 23.49
N ASN A 1228 36.31 -17.90 24.59
CA ASN A 1228 35.35 -18.79 25.24
C ASN A 1228 34.07 -17.99 25.55
N SER A 1229 33.65 -17.14 24.62
CA SER A 1229 32.54 -16.19 24.80
C SER A 1229 31.28 -16.87 25.30
N ASP A 1230 30.93 -18.04 24.78
CA ASP A 1230 29.70 -18.75 25.14
C ASP A 1230 29.77 -19.32 26.57
N GLN A 1231 30.88 -19.98 26.91
CA GLN A 1231 31.11 -20.49 28.26
C GLN A 1231 31.23 -19.36 29.29
N ALA A 1232 31.88 -18.26 28.92
CA ALA A 1232 31.97 -17.07 29.75
C ALA A 1232 30.59 -16.42 29.91
N ALA A 1233 29.78 -16.35 28.85
CA ALA A 1233 28.44 -15.77 28.90
C ALA A 1233 27.50 -16.57 29.78
N GLU A 1234 27.52 -17.89 29.67
CA GLU A 1234 26.71 -18.77 30.52
C GLU A 1234 27.07 -18.61 31.99
N LEU A 1235 28.37 -18.58 32.31
CA LEU A 1235 28.85 -18.40 33.68
C LEU A 1235 28.55 -16.99 34.22
N ILE A 1236 28.70 -15.95 33.40
CA ILE A 1236 28.37 -14.57 33.78
C ILE A 1236 26.85 -14.44 34.02
N SER A 1237 26.01 -15.06 33.19
CA SER A 1237 24.57 -15.15 33.40
C SER A 1237 24.23 -15.79 34.76
N GLN A 1238 24.89 -16.89 35.11
CA GLN A 1238 24.74 -17.52 36.42
C GLN A 1238 25.17 -16.61 37.57
N ILE A 1239 26.30 -15.90 37.41
CA ILE A 1239 26.81 -14.94 38.40
C ILE A 1239 25.83 -13.78 38.63
N ILE A 1240 25.18 -13.30 37.56
CA ILE A 1240 24.24 -12.19 37.64
C ILE A 1240 22.93 -12.62 38.32
N LYS A 1241 22.48 -13.85 38.07
CA LYS A 1241 21.28 -14.43 38.69
C LYS A 1241 21.44 -14.77 40.17
N ALA A 1242 22.66 -15.07 40.63
CA ALA A 1242 22.95 -15.55 41.98
C ALA A 1242 23.37 -14.44 42.95
#